data_AF-A0A1G0ZN08-F1
#
_entry.id   AF-A0A1G0ZN08-F1
#
_cell.length_a   1.000
_cell.length_b   1.000
_cell.length_c   1.000
_cell.angle_alpha   90.00
_cell.angle_beta   90.00
_cell.angle_gamma   90.00
#
_symmetry.space_group_name_H-M   'P 1'
#
loop_
_entity.id
_entity.type
_entity.pdbx_description
1 polymer ?
#
loop_
_entity_poly.entity_id
_entity_poly.type
_entity_poly.pdbx_seq_one_letter_code
_entity_poly.pdbx_strand_id
1 'polypeptide(L)'
;MTGSHHRTLGFTLAIMMGLGGITTVPAQDGVTALVEVVRKDMASVVPQASEMDTLLLIEAVRGALATSVDYLLKKCETNYMTFAIPPVTQKRVIGYEEQIPYEVKYREEKVQIPVWKDIYEEYETFSAGGGSSTSARDLQKVKAKRLIGREKIGTKEETRLIADPNGPISQTHHRYGKPIFGDGQDIFQAGVIGANALVYVALRKCGVPEDNPVMDNMFREFERLINDHAIPDYTWDVAWLAAAFCNNKQERYKDLRDWLVSKLIDSQIKEGPGRGFWGPISIDTTLLPAMLAYEQKLNEERKQAQQQLKEKTDDRKRKERAEQAENELERFVLSYRYITQQGVRFNDCTSRYNASAREGIPPISVTGLPYYYFNQTLADMESTYVALFAIREAHENGFLPEETKRVMTTANRPVAPSEKSSATLARMAAALTGRQNSNGQWDECNTHQPITSFKALGLPDLLAGDQLTLESPVTHLSTVQGFASLLNAGRAVGLEKLFSRYGPQALKAMQAQHDAVRSFLAGQTAGRAFEPYDFCLAVTGLHRHLGGNEETNRDLWIRMAYKLVSIQNPDGSWSKERENSTVFSPSLLQFRLKNAEKAHNAQQAKLEPDKRKEFDPKNWLHHHSWHHYEYMPASRIKTAMAMMFLADGVRMPAAGYVPKPGATRTPPPVMAKVLDLFRSRDKVDTTHMVITTNSTAASLTGVPVVFVTQDTDFGNPAITKALRGYCDNGGTIVAEIATSAQVTSVQPKLQSLVEGGKVMPVPDDAPCFANFVGPKPKLNAIANGKGRPTVYMIPLDVIAASPAIQTAYLLVKDNVVSGFFDADYAWKLEDQEGAAMRIRALPQLKAEAALSKTGANVVPVTDSTVKTDTGTIAPAATTPVAPVETGPKSDEVW
;
A
#
# COMPACT_ATOMS: atom_id res chain seq x y z
N MET A 1 18.49 -25.74 64.83
CA MET A 1 19.19 -25.99 63.55
C MET A 1 18.91 -24.82 62.64
N THR A 2 19.97 -24.08 62.39
CA THR A 2 20.10 -22.74 61.81
C THR A 2 19.92 -22.71 60.30
N GLY A 3 19.41 -21.60 59.76
CA GLY A 3 19.73 -21.22 58.37
C GLY A 3 18.64 -20.47 57.61
N SER A 4 18.47 -19.18 57.92
CA SER A 4 17.79 -18.20 57.07
C SER A 4 18.49 -18.02 55.72
N HIS A 5 17.75 -17.84 54.63
CA HIS A 5 18.24 -17.03 53.51
C HIS A 5 17.12 -16.15 52.92
N HIS A 6 17.20 -14.87 53.26
CA HIS A 6 16.70 -13.75 52.47
C HIS A 6 17.20 -13.85 51.01
N ARG A 7 16.30 -13.64 50.04
CA ARG A 7 16.70 -13.14 48.72
C ARG A 7 16.09 -11.75 48.53
N THR A 8 16.97 -10.77 48.69
CA THR A 8 16.81 -9.35 48.41
C THR A 8 16.55 -9.15 46.92
N LEU A 9 15.45 -8.45 46.59
CA LEU A 9 15.23 -7.86 45.27
C LEU A 9 16.19 -6.66 45.13
N GLY A 10 17.31 -6.88 44.44
CA GLY A 10 18.20 -5.83 43.98
C GLY A 10 17.79 -5.35 42.59
N PHE A 11 17.22 -4.15 42.51
CA PHE A 11 17.17 -3.38 41.26
C PHE A 11 18.62 -3.06 40.85
N THR A 12 19.07 -3.58 39.71
CA THR A 12 20.32 -3.13 39.07
C THR A 12 19.99 -2.63 37.68
N LEU A 13 20.04 -1.30 37.54
CA LEU A 13 20.08 -0.57 36.29
C LEU A 13 21.41 -0.91 35.58
N ALA A 14 21.39 -1.87 34.65
CA ALA A 14 22.55 -2.19 33.83
C ALA A 14 22.46 -1.43 32.50
N ILE A 15 23.25 -0.36 32.40
CA ILE A 15 23.67 0.25 31.13
C ILE A 15 24.57 -0.80 30.44
N MET A 16 24.04 -1.52 29.43
CA MET A 16 24.88 -2.36 28.57
C MET A 16 25.14 -1.66 27.24
N MET A 17 26.31 -1.01 27.19
CA MET A 17 27.07 -0.78 25.97
C MET A 17 27.47 -2.14 25.36
N GLY A 18 27.54 -2.17 24.03
CA GLY A 18 27.47 -3.39 23.23
C GLY A 18 28.61 -4.40 23.42
N LEU A 19 28.22 -5.67 23.32
CA LEU A 19 29.05 -6.79 22.88
C LEU A 19 28.15 -7.70 22.02
N GLY A 20 28.63 -8.06 20.83
CA GLY A 20 27.90 -8.86 19.84
C GLY A 20 27.63 -10.27 20.35
N GLY A 21 26.38 -10.73 20.20
CA GLY A 21 25.98 -12.10 20.50
C GLY A 21 26.05 -12.97 19.25
N ILE A 22 26.90 -13.99 19.27
CA ILE A 22 26.93 -15.09 18.30
C ILE A 22 25.78 -16.03 18.65
N THR A 23 24.91 -16.35 17.70
CA THR A 23 23.89 -17.40 17.86
C THR A 23 24.22 -18.56 16.91
N THR A 24 24.41 -19.74 17.47
CA THR A 24 24.58 -20.99 16.74
C THR A 24 23.23 -21.68 16.60
N VAL A 25 22.86 -22.04 15.37
CA VAL A 25 21.71 -22.93 15.08
C VAL A 25 22.29 -24.27 14.62
N PRO A 26 21.93 -25.41 15.23
CA PRO A 26 22.38 -26.70 14.75
C PRO A 26 21.48 -27.15 13.58
N ALA A 27 22.09 -27.43 12.42
CA ALA A 27 21.48 -28.26 11.39
C ALA A 27 21.81 -29.72 11.68
N GLN A 28 20.83 -30.63 11.56
CA GLN A 28 21.14 -32.04 11.25
C GLN A 28 21.92 -32.03 9.93
N ASP A 29 23.04 -32.75 9.88
CA ASP A 29 24.00 -32.81 8.76
C ASP A 29 25.20 -31.84 8.78
N GLY A 30 25.67 -31.47 9.97
CA GLY A 30 27.11 -31.24 10.20
C GLY A 30 27.76 -30.02 9.52
N VAL A 31 26.99 -29.13 8.88
CA VAL A 31 27.50 -27.85 8.37
C VAL A 31 27.18 -26.73 9.35
N THR A 32 28.16 -26.38 10.20
CA THR A 32 28.09 -25.22 11.09
C THR A 32 28.44 -23.96 10.31
N ALA A 33 27.45 -23.18 9.88
CA ALA A 33 27.67 -21.84 9.34
C ALA A 33 27.64 -20.81 10.49
N LEU A 34 28.76 -20.14 10.72
CA LEU A 34 28.84 -18.98 11.61
C LEU A 34 28.15 -17.78 10.92
N VAL A 35 26.97 -17.41 11.39
CA VAL A 35 26.27 -16.21 10.91
C VAL A 35 26.65 -15.03 11.81
N GLU A 36 27.49 -14.14 11.29
CA GLU A 36 27.83 -12.88 11.95
C GLU A 36 26.64 -11.91 11.85
N VAL A 37 26.06 -11.55 13.00
CA VAL A 37 25.01 -10.51 13.08
C VAL A 37 25.69 -9.13 13.03
N VAL A 38 26.02 -8.68 11.82
CA VAL A 38 26.59 -7.35 11.59
C VAL A 38 25.53 -6.27 11.86
N ARG A 39 25.92 -5.22 12.58
CA ARG A 39 25.09 -4.01 12.80
C ARG A 39 24.61 -3.46 11.46
N LYS A 40 23.31 -3.14 11.40
CA LYS A 40 22.60 -2.66 10.21
C LYS A 40 22.93 -1.18 9.94
N ASP A 41 24.18 -0.88 9.61
CA ASP A 41 24.54 0.41 9.04
C ASP A 41 24.14 0.41 7.55
N MET A 42 23.33 1.37 7.14
CA MET A 42 22.77 1.54 5.79
C MET A 42 23.81 1.74 4.66
N ALA A 43 25.10 1.61 4.95
CA ALA A 43 26.21 2.04 4.10
C ALA A 43 26.96 0.92 3.37
N SER A 44 26.32 -0.22 3.06
CA SER A 44 26.89 -1.10 2.04
C SER A 44 26.66 -0.50 0.67
N VAL A 45 27.72 -0.03 0.00
CA VAL A 45 27.67 0.42 -1.40
C VAL A 45 27.01 -0.69 -2.24
N VAL A 46 25.83 -0.39 -2.81
CA VAL A 46 25.10 -1.29 -3.70
C VAL A 46 25.87 -1.38 -5.03
N PRO A 47 26.26 -2.59 -5.50
CA PRO A 47 26.96 -2.76 -6.76
C PRO A 47 26.21 -2.18 -7.95
N GLN A 48 26.92 -1.95 -9.06
CA GLN A 48 26.27 -1.65 -10.33
C GLN A 48 25.58 -2.91 -10.86
N ALA A 49 24.52 -2.73 -11.66
CA ALA A 49 23.77 -3.86 -12.22
C ALA A 49 24.65 -4.82 -13.05
N SER A 50 25.62 -4.26 -13.78
CA SER A 50 26.59 -5.02 -14.58
C SER A 50 27.57 -5.86 -13.77
N GLU A 51 27.68 -5.63 -12.46
CA GLU A 51 28.58 -6.33 -11.55
C GLU A 51 27.87 -7.46 -10.79
N MET A 52 26.58 -7.67 -11.03
CA MET A 52 25.76 -8.67 -10.35
C MET A 52 25.35 -9.78 -11.30
N ASP A 53 25.51 -11.04 -10.87
CA ASP A 53 24.86 -12.16 -11.53
C ASP A 53 23.33 -12.01 -11.38
N THR A 54 22.68 -11.67 -12.49
CA THR A 54 21.24 -11.42 -12.52
C THR A 54 20.45 -12.69 -12.22
N LEU A 55 20.87 -13.86 -12.72
CA LEU A 55 20.15 -15.11 -12.49
C LEU A 55 20.26 -15.53 -11.02
N LEU A 56 21.46 -15.39 -10.44
CA LEU A 56 21.68 -15.65 -9.03
C LEU A 56 20.90 -14.67 -8.13
N LEU A 57 20.77 -13.40 -8.52
CA LEU A 57 19.91 -12.45 -7.82
C LEU A 57 18.44 -12.86 -7.90
N ILE A 58 17.93 -13.28 -9.07
CA ILE A 58 16.55 -13.77 -9.20
C ILE A 58 16.32 -14.98 -8.29
N GLU A 59 17.27 -15.92 -8.20
CA GLU A 59 17.20 -17.04 -7.26
C GLU A 59 17.13 -16.55 -5.80
N ALA A 60 17.99 -15.61 -5.41
CA ALA A 60 17.99 -15.02 -4.07
C ALA A 60 16.67 -14.29 -3.75
N VAL A 61 16.10 -13.60 -4.74
CA VAL A 61 14.79 -12.93 -4.63
C VAL A 61 13.67 -13.94 -4.45
N ARG A 62 13.64 -15.03 -5.22
CA ARG A 62 12.64 -16.10 -5.06
C ARG A 62 12.74 -16.75 -3.68
N GLY A 63 13.94 -17.03 -3.19
CA GLY A 63 14.16 -17.54 -1.83
C GLY A 63 13.73 -16.54 -0.74
N ALA A 64 13.97 -15.24 -0.96
CA ALA A 64 13.48 -14.19 -0.07
C ALA A 64 11.95 -14.12 -0.03
N LEU A 65 11.28 -14.19 -1.18
CA LEU A 65 9.82 -14.19 -1.28
C LEU A 65 9.20 -15.42 -0.61
N ALA A 66 9.73 -16.61 -0.87
CA ALA A 66 9.23 -17.85 -0.25
C ALA A 66 9.35 -17.83 1.28
N THR A 67 10.48 -17.37 1.83
CA THR A 67 10.66 -17.24 3.29
C THR A 67 9.76 -16.18 3.91
N SER A 68 9.43 -15.10 3.20
CA SER A 68 8.48 -14.10 3.66
C SER A 68 7.02 -14.55 3.62
N VAL A 69 6.64 -15.35 2.61
CA VAL A 69 5.33 -16.00 2.57
C VAL A 69 5.15 -16.90 3.80
N ASP A 70 6.13 -17.76 4.08
CA ASP A 70 6.14 -18.61 5.28
C ASP A 70 6.05 -17.79 6.58
N TYR A 71 6.83 -16.72 6.71
CA TYR A 71 6.75 -15.80 7.85
C TYR A 71 5.34 -15.26 8.06
N LEU A 72 4.73 -14.67 7.03
CA LEU A 72 3.42 -14.05 7.15
C LEU A 72 2.31 -15.07 7.40
N LEU A 73 2.33 -16.23 6.73
CA LEU A 73 1.36 -17.30 6.97
C LEU A 73 1.45 -17.82 8.41
N LYS A 74 2.66 -18.07 8.92
CA LYS A 74 2.87 -18.44 10.33
C LYS A 74 2.34 -17.40 11.30
N LYS A 75 2.44 -16.10 10.98
CA LYS A 75 1.84 -15.04 11.82
C LYS A 75 0.32 -15.07 11.78
N CYS A 76 -0.26 -15.32 10.61
CA CYS A 76 -1.71 -15.44 10.45
C CYS A 76 -2.25 -16.61 11.28
N GLU A 77 -1.62 -17.78 11.23
CA GLU A 77 -2.05 -18.99 11.96
C GLU A 77 -2.05 -18.87 13.50
N THR A 78 -1.48 -17.80 14.06
CA THR A 78 -1.39 -17.61 15.52
C THR A 78 -2.72 -17.24 16.19
N ASN A 79 -3.77 -16.92 15.43
CA ASN A 79 -5.03 -16.45 15.97
C ASN A 79 -6.24 -16.90 15.14
N TYR A 80 -7.41 -16.89 15.77
CA TYR A 80 -8.66 -17.35 15.17
C TYR A 80 -9.10 -16.53 13.95
N MET A 81 -8.73 -15.24 13.89
CA MET A 81 -9.06 -14.40 12.74
C MET A 81 -8.15 -14.63 11.55
N THR A 82 -7.08 -15.42 11.72
CA THR A 82 -5.99 -15.58 10.76
C THR A 82 -5.35 -14.26 10.33
N PHE A 83 -5.36 -13.23 11.19
CA PHE A 83 -4.77 -11.93 10.89
C PHE A 83 -3.27 -11.93 11.23
N ALA A 84 -2.42 -11.44 10.34
CA ALA A 84 -0.98 -11.27 10.64
C ALA A 84 -0.74 -10.22 11.75
N ILE A 85 -1.69 -9.29 11.90
CA ILE A 85 -1.74 -8.28 12.94
C ILE A 85 -3.12 -8.40 13.63
N PRO A 86 -3.25 -9.27 14.65
CA PRO A 86 -4.51 -9.44 15.34
C PRO A 86 -4.88 -8.20 16.16
N PRO A 87 -6.17 -7.95 16.43
CA PRO A 87 -6.58 -6.93 17.37
C PRO A 87 -6.06 -7.24 18.77
N VAL A 88 -5.97 -6.20 19.61
CA VAL A 88 -5.62 -6.38 21.03
C VAL A 88 -6.88 -6.77 21.79
N THR A 89 -6.96 -8.01 22.25
CA THR A 89 -8.06 -8.46 23.10
C THR A 89 -7.88 -7.94 24.53
N GLN A 90 -8.67 -6.93 24.91
CA GLN A 90 -8.71 -6.45 26.29
C GLN A 90 -9.79 -7.20 27.06
N LYS A 91 -9.38 -8.00 28.06
CA LYS A 91 -10.33 -8.61 29.00
C LYS A 91 -10.59 -7.67 30.16
N ARG A 92 -11.86 -7.37 30.44
CA ARG A 92 -12.24 -6.56 31.61
C ARG A 92 -12.07 -7.38 32.88
N VAL A 93 -11.57 -6.75 33.93
CA VAL A 93 -11.57 -7.36 35.28
C VAL A 93 -13.01 -7.32 35.80
N ILE A 94 -13.62 -8.48 35.99
CA ILE A 94 -15.00 -8.64 36.49
C ILE A 94 -15.03 -8.96 38.00
N GLY A 95 -13.87 -9.23 38.59
CA GLY A 95 -13.73 -9.50 40.00
C GLY A 95 -12.27 -9.73 40.39
N TYR A 96 -12.05 -10.12 41.63
CA TYR A 96 -10.74 -10.54 42.13
C TYR A 96 -10.93 -11.80 42.95
N GLU A 97 -10.00 -12.75 42.84
CA GLU A 97 -10.07 -14.04 43.56
C GLU A 97 -10.14 -13.84 45.08
N GLU A 98 -9.49 -12.79 45.58
CA GLU A 98 -9.50 -12.41 47.00
C GLU A 98 -9.60 -10.88 47.15
N GLN A 99 -10.33 -10.43 48.17
CA GLN A 99 -10.37 -9.05 48.62
C GLN A 99 -10.01 -9.02 50.11
N ILE A 100 -8.80 -8.56 50.42
CA ILE A 100 -8.30 -8.51 51.80
C ILE A 100 -8.50 -7.09 52.32
N PRO A 101 -9.41 -6.86 53.28
CA PRO A 101 -9.57 -5.56 53.90
C PRO A 101 -8.31 -5.20 54.71
N TYR A 102 -7.85 -3.97 54.60
CA TYR A 102 -6.83 -3.39 55.46
C TYR A 102 -7.23 -1.97 55.83
N GLU A 103 -6.88 -1.60 57.05
CA GLU A 103 -7.28 -0.32 57.61
C GLU A 103 -6.20 0.73 57.31
N VAL A 104 -6.60 1.86 56.76
CA VAL A 104 -5.74 3.04 56.63
C VAL A 104 -6.33 4.13 57.51
N LYS A 105 -5.48 4.69 58.35
CA LYS A 105 -5.83 5.83 59.19
C LYS A 105 -5.56 7.12 58.43
N TYR A 106 -6.45 8.08 58.63
CA TYR A 106 -6.45 9.38 57.97
C TYR A 106 -6.58 10.48 59.01
N ARG A 107 -5.98 11.62 58.70
CA ARG A 107 -6.30 12.90 59.34
C ARG A 107 -7.00 13.81 58.33
N GLU A 108 -7.84 14.69 58.85
CA GLU A 108 -8.45 15.75 58.06
C GLU A 108 -7.47 16.90 57.87
N GLU A 109 -7.28 17.31 56.63
CA GLU A 109 -6.52 18.52 56.29
C GLU A 109 -7.37 19.40 55.38
N LYS A 110 -7.51 20.68 55.74
CA LYS A 110 -8.24 21.65 54.93
C LYS A 110 -7.33 22.14 53.81
N VAL A 111 -7.65 21.75 52.58
CA VAL A 111 -6.90 22.15 51.39
C VAL A 111 -7.74 23.16 50.62
N GLN A 112 -7.14 24.29 50.24
CA GLN A 112 -7.78 25.25 49.36
C GLN A 112 -7.76 24.74 47.92
N ILE A 113 -8.93 24.43 47.38
CA ILE A 113 -9.08 23.96 46.01
C ILE A 113 -9.64 25.11 45.16
N PRO A 114 -9.04 25.41 44.00
CA PRO A 114 -9.60 26.40 43.08
C PRO A 114 -10.97 25.94 42.57
N VAL A 115 -11.95 26.84 42.63
CA VAL A 115 -13.29 26.64 42.06
C VAL A 115 -13.28 27.25 40.67
N TRP A 116 -13.62 26.41 39.67
CA TRP A 116 -13.68 26.81 38.27
C TRP A 116 -15.14 26.89 37.82
N LYS A 117 -15.47 27.95 37.08
CA LYS A 117 -16.71 28.08 36.32
C LYS A 117 -16.40 27.70 34.88
N ASP A 118 -17.07 26.68 34.38
CA ASP A 118 -17.00 26.29 32.98
C ASP A 118 -17.75 27.32 32.11
N ILE A 119 -17.08 27.84 31.08
CA ILE A 119 -17.67 28.73 30.07
C ILE A 119 -17.98 27.88 28.85
N TYR A 120 -19.24 27.91 28.43
CA TYR A 120 -19.74 27.13 27.30
C TYR A 120 -20.16 28.02 26.13
N GLU A 121 -19.90 27.55 24.91
CA GLU A 121 -20.49 28.03 23.67
C GLU A 121 -21.65 27.10 23.30
N GLU A 122 -22.82 27.66 23.01
CA GLU A 122 -23.96 26.91 22.47
C GLU A 122 -23.92 26.89 20.95
N TYR A 123 -24.08 25.71 20.36
CA TYR A 123 -24.16 25.52 18.91
C TYR A 123 -25.15 24.39 18.56
N GLU A 124 -25.62 24.37 17.32
CA GLU A 124 -26.53 23.33 16.84
C GLU A 124 -25.75 22.12 16.29
N THR A 125 -26.22 20.92 16.61
CA THR A 125 -25.69 19.65 16.11
C THR A 125 -26.82 18.61 16.05
N PHE A 126 -26.52 17.41 15.56
CA PHE A 126 -27.46 16.29 15.65
C PHE A 126 -27.14 15.39 16.84
N SER A 127 -28.19 14.95 17.53
CA SER A 127 -28.14 13.79 18.41
C SER A 127 -28.77 12.61 17.67
N ALA A 128 -28.08 11.47 17.70
CA ALA A 128 -28.60 10.24 17.11
C ALA A 128 -29.69 9.57 17.97
N GLY A 129 -30.10 10.14 19.12
CA GLY A 129 -31.26 9.64 19.89
C GLY A 129 -31.17 8.20 20.42
N GLY A 130 -29.98 7.57 20.37
CA GLY A 130 -29.79 6.13 20.59
C GLY A 130 -29.88 5.32 19.30
N GLY A 131 -28.94 4.40 19.09
CA GLY A 131 -28.79 3.58 17.88
C GLY A 131 -27.48 3.84 17.11
N SER A 132 -26.95 2.84 16.42
CA SER A 132 -25.71 2.90 15.61
C SER A 132 -26.02 3.11 14.12
N SER A 133 -25.01 3.05 13.24
CA SER A 133 -25.17 2.96 11.78
C SER A 133 -25.92 1.69 11.30
N THR A 134 -26.41 0.85 12.22
CA THR A 134 -27.03 -0.45 11.95
C THR A 134 -28.39 -0.63 12.64
N SER A 135 -29.01 0.42 13.20
CA SER A 135 -30.32 0.34 13.85
C SER A 135 -31.10 1.63 13.67
N ALA A 136 -32.43 1.55 13.55
CA ALA A 136 -33.30 2.74 13.48
C ALA A 136 -33.03 3.70 14.66
N ARG A 137 -33.08 4.99 14.36
CA ARG A 137 -32.73 6.07 15.29
C ARG A 137 -33.62 7.28 15.10
N ASP A 138 -33.77 8.08 16.15
CA ASP A 138 -34.46 9.37 16.06
C ASP A 138 -33.43 10.49 15.95
N LEU A 139 -33.07 10.82 14.71
CA LEU A 139 -32.13 11.89 14.42
C LEU A 139 -32.80 13.24 14.68
N GLN A 140 -32.37 13.94 15.74
CA GLN A 140 -32.93 15.23 16.12
C GLN A 140 -31.85 16.31 16.15
N LYS A 141 -32.18 17.51 15.66
CA LYS A 141 -31.37 18.70 15.91
C LYS A 141 -31.44 19.05 17.40
N VAL A 142 -30.29 19.21 18.02
CA VAL A 142 -30.16 19.57 19.44
C VAL A 142 -29.18 20.73 19.61
N LYS A 143 -29.39 21.55 20.63
CA LYS A 143 -28.40 22.53 21.09
C LYS A 143 -27.38 21.80 21.96
N ALA A 144 -26.13 21.76 21.51
CA ALA A 144 -25.00 21.25 22.27
C ALA A 144 -24.20 22.39 22.90
N LYS A 145 -23.50 22.07 23.98
CA LYS A 145 -22.60 22.98 24.67
C LYS A 145 -21.17 22.48 24.50
N ARG A 146 -20.28 23.32 23.96
CA ARG A 146 -18.83 23.05 23.95
C ARG A 146 -18.16 23.92 25.02
N LEU A 147 -17.32 23.30 25.85
CA LEU A 147 -16.49 24.02 26.81
C LEU A 147 -15.44 24.85 26.04
N ILE A 148 -15.52 26.18 26.13
CA ILE A 148 -14.58 27.10 25.47
C ILE A 148 -13.57 27.70 26.45
N GLY A 149 -13.79 27.54 27.75
CA GLY A 149 -12.86 28.02 28.77
C GLY A 149 -13.29 27.65 30.17
N ARG A 150 -12.38 27.88 31.12
CA ARG A 150 -12.64 27.79 32.55
C ARG A 150 -12.15 29.06 33.21
N GLU A 151 -13.02 29.70 33.98
CA GLU A 151 -12.69 30.88 34.77
C GLU A 151 -12.55 30.47 36.23
N LYS A 152 -11.44 30.83 36.87
CA LYS A 152 -11.30 30.60 38.32
C LYS A 152 -12.14 31.65 39.04
N ILE A 153 -13.27 31.22 39.60
CA ILE A 153 -14.22 32.10 40.30
C ILE A 153 -13.98 32.17 41.81
N GLY A 154 -13.02 31.39 42.33
CA GLY A 154 -12.62 31.47 43.73
C GLY A 154 -11.76 30.29 44.18
N THR A 155 -11.60 30.15 45.50
CA THR A 155 -11.10 28.95 46.16
C THR A 155 -12.13 28.52 47.20
N LYS A 156 -12.33 27.21 47.35
CA LYS A 156 -13.11 26.65 48.46
C LYS A 156 -12.19 25.85 49.37
N GLU A 157 -12.40 25.92 50.67
CA GLU A 157 -11.80 24.97 51.60
C GLU A 157 -12.52 23.64 51.46
N GLU A 158 -11.79 22.59 51.11
CA GLU A 158 -12.30 21.22 51.12
C GLU A 158 -11.46 20.42 52.11
N THR A 159 -12.14 19.75 53.04
CA THR A 159 -11.49 18.81 53.95
C THR A 159 -11.13 17.56 53.15
N ARG A 160 -9.84 17.28 53.02
CA ARG A 160 -9.34 16.04 52.42
C ARG A 160 -8.80 15.13 53.51
N LEU A 161 -9.05 13.83 53.34
CA LEU A 161 -8.44 12.81 54.16
C LEU A 161 -7.03 12.55 53.63
N ILE A 162 -6.02 12.80 54.45
CA ILE A 162 -4.62 12.49 54.15
C ILE A 162 -4.20 11.30 55.00
N ALA A 163 -3.61 10.28 54.37
CA ALA A 163 -3.19 9.08 55.05
C ALA A 163 -2.17 9.44 56.14
N ASP A 164 -2.52 9.14 57.39
CA ASP A 164 -1.71 9.40 58.59
C ASP A 164 -1.83 8.17 59.50
N PRO A 165 -0.74 7.43 59.76
CA PRO A 165 -0.76 6.25 60.63
C PRO A 165 -1.33 6.51 62.04
N ASN A 166 -1.30 7.77 62.52
CA ASN A 166 -1.83 8.18 63.82
C ASN A 166 -3.14 8.98 63.69
N GLY A 167 -3.71 9.06 62.49
CA GLY A 167 -4.93 9.80 62.22
C GLY A 167 -6.15 9.23 62.98
N PRO A 168 -7.08 10.09 63.42
CA PRO A 168 -8.24 9.66 64.21
C PRO A 168 -9.32 8.94 63.38
N ILE A 169 -9.26 9.00 62.05
CA ILE A 169 -10.28 8.45 61.15
C ILE A 169 -9.76 7.17 60.52
N SER A 170 -10.42 6.06 60.76
CA SER A 170 -10.11 4.77 60.14
C SER A 170 -11.02 4.50 58.95
N GLN A 171 -10.43 4.20 57.79
CA GLN A 171 -11.19 3.68 56.64
C GLN A 171 -10.64 2.33 56.20
N THR A 172 -11.56 1.41 55.92
CA THR A 172 -11.23 0.09 55.37
C THR A 172 -11.04 0.20 53.85
N HIS A 173 -9.82 -0.08 53.41
CA HIS A 173 -9.48 -0.28 52.00
C HIS A 173 -9.36 -1.77 51.71
N HIS A 174 -9.44 -2.15 50.44
CA HIS A 174 -9.27 -3.54 50.04
C HIS A 174 -8.01 -3.69 49.21
N ARG A 175 -7.14 -4.65 49.57
CA ARG A 175 -6.13 -5.18 48.66
C ARG A 175 -6.80 -6.23 47.80
N TYR A 176 -6.68 -6.04 46.50
CA TYR A 176 -7.21 -6.95 45.51
C TYR A 176 -6.14 -8.01 45.18
N GLY A 177 -6.54 -9.28 45.22
CA GLY A 177 -5.73 -10.41 44.78
C GLY A 177 -5.62 -10.48 43.25
N LYS A 178 -5.53 -11.69 42.68
CA LYS A 178 -5.49 -11.83 41.22
C LYS A 178 -6.82 -11.40 40.59
N PRO A 179 -6.79 -10.61 39.50
CA PRO A 179 -8.00 -10.22 38.78
C PRO A 179 -8.65 -11.43 38.09
N ILE A 180 -9.96 -11.56 38.24
CA ILE A 180 -10.82 -12.44 37.45
C ILE A 180 -11.23 -11.65 36.20
N PHE A 181 -10.93 -12.19 35.02
CA PHE A 181 -11.21 -11.55 33.75
C PHE A 181 -12.51 -12.08 33.13
N GLY A 182 -13.37 -11.18 32.65
CA GLY A 182 -14.57 -11.52 31.87
C GLY A 182 -14.26 -11.70 30.39
N ASP A 183 -15.31 -11.75 29.59
CA ASP A 183 -15.20 -11.88 28.13
C ASP A 183 -14.39 -10.71 27.54
N GLY A 184 -13.52 -11.04 26.59
CA GLY A 184 -12.63 -10.09 25.94
C GLY A 184 -13.36 -9.18 24.96
N GLN A 185 -12.90 -7.94 24.84
CA GLN A 185 -13.28 -7.04 23.76
C GLN A 185 -12.07 -6.86 22.83
N ASP A 186 -12.28 -7.07 21.53
CA ASP A 186 -11.23 -6.86 20.54
C ASP A 186 -11.09 -5.38 20.20
N ILE A 187 -9.87 -4.86 20.38
CA ILE A 187 -9.52 -3.47 20.11
C ILE A 187 -8.73 -3.42 18.81
N PHE A 188 -9.32 -2.79 17.81
CA PHE A 188 -8.71 -2.53 16.51
C PHE A 188 -8.06 -1.15 16.54
N GLN A 189 -6.74 -1.14 16.37
CA GLN A 189 -5.99 0.08 16.14
C GLN A 189 -6.35 0.69 14.77
N ALA A 190 -6.11 2.00 14.62
CA ALA A 190 -6.33 2.68 13.35
C ALA A 190 -5.45 2.05 12.25
N GLY A 191 -6.03 1.72 11.09
CA GLY A 191 -5.30 1.15 9.96
C GLY A 191 -5.04 -0.37 10.03
N VAL A 192 -5.44 -1.06 11.11
CA VAL A 192 -5.08 -2.48 11.31
C VAL A 192 -5.80 -3.41 10.35
N ILE A 193 -7.03 -3.07 9.96
CA ILE A 193 -7.81 -3.85 9.00
C ILE A 193 -7.15 -3.74 7.62
N GLY A 194 -6.80 -2.54 7.19
CA GLY A 194 -6.06 -2.27 5.96
C GLY A 194 -4.68 -2.91 5.95
N ALA A 195 -3.97 -2.92 7.08
CA ALA A 195 -2.67 -3.57 7.18
C ALA A 195 -2.74 -5.09 6.96
N ASN A 196 -3.79 -5.76 7.48
CA ASN A 196 -4.03 -7.18 7.18
C ASN A 196 -4.48 -7.39 5.73
N ALA A 197 -5.29 -6.48 5.17
CA ALA A 197 -5.68 -6.55 3.76
C ALA A 197 -4.48 -6.35 2.81
N LEU A 198 -3.52 -5.49 3.16
CA LEU A 198 -2.22 -5.38 2.49
C LEU A 198 -1.45 -6.71 2.54
N VAL A 199 -1.40 -7.38 3.70
CA VAL A 199 -0.78 -8.72 3.83
C VAL A 199 -1.45 -9.72 2.89
N TYR A 200 -2.78 -9.74 2.84
CA TYR A 200 -3.53 -10.58 1.91
C TYR A 200 -3.12 -10.33 0.45
N VAL A 201 -3.11 -9.05 0.03
CA VAL A 201 -2.70 -8.66 -1.33
C VAL A 201 -1.27 -9.10 -1.62
N ALA A 202 -0.33 -8.89 -0.70
CA ALA A 202 1.06 -9.29 -0.87
C ALA A 202 1.21 -10.82 -1.03
N LEU A 203 0.51 -11.61 -0.22
CA LEU A 203 0.49 -13.08 -0.33
C LEU A 203 -0.09 -13.53 -1.68
N ARG A 204 -1.21 -12.93 -2.13
CA ARG A 204 -1.81 -13.21 -3.45
C ARG A 204 -0.89 -12.85 -4.61
N LYS A 205 -0.24 -11.67 -4.57
CA LYS A 205 0.71 -11.22 -5.59
C LYS A 205 1.99 -12.05 -5.61
N CYS A 206 2.39 -12.59 -4.46
CA CYS A 206 3.47 -13.56 -4.40
C CYS A 206 3.04 -14.90 -4.97
N GLY A 207 1.74 -15.24 -4.97
CA GLY A 207 1.17 -16.39 -5.66
C GLY A 207 0.48 -17.40 -4.76
N VAL A 208 0.31 -17.11 -3.46
CA VAL A 208 -0.42 -17.97 -2.52
C VAL A 208 -1.86 -18.10 -3.02
N PRO A 209 -2.41 -19.31 -3.22
CA PRO A 209 -3.70 -19.48 -3.85
C PRO A 209 -4.83 -18.97 -2.94
N GLU A 210 -5.95 -18.56 -3.55
CA GLU A 210 -7.07 -17.96 -2.82
C GLU A 210 -7.84 -18.96 -1.93
N ASP A 211 -7.73 -20.26 -2.22
CA ASP A 211 -8.31 -21.36 -1.47
C ASP A 211 -7.40 -21.88 -0.34
N ASN A 212 -6.23 -21.27 -0.14
CA ASN A 212 -5.40 -21.55 1.03
C ASN A 212 -6.24 -21.32 2.31
N PRO A 213 -6.31 -22.28 3.26
CA PRO A 213 -7.21 -22.19 4.42
C PRO A 213 -7.03 -20.93 5.27
N VAL A 214 -5.79 -20.46 5.43
CA VAL A 214 -5.46 -19.25 6.17
C VAL A 214 -5.99 -18.01 5.45
N MET A 215 -5.83 -17.99 4.12
CA MET A 215 -6.32 -16.89 3.27
C MET A 215 -7.84 -16.85 3.18
N ASP A 216 -8.49 -18.02 3.03
CA ASP A 216 -9.96 -18.10 3.00
C ASP A 216 -10.53 -17.59 4.33
N ASN A 217 -10.03 -18.08 5.47
CA ASN A 217 -10.51 -17.66 6.79
C ASN A 217 -10.30 -16.16 7.06
N MET A 218 -9.13 -15.61 6.72
CA MET A 218 -8.85 -14.17 6.85
C MET A 218 -9.89 -13.36 6.08
N PHE A 219 -10.26 -13.83 4.91
CA PHE A 219 -11.22 -13.15 4.05
C PHE A 219 -12.65 -13.26 4.57
N ARG A 220 -13.05 -14.41 5.15
CA ARG A 220 -14.33 -14.55 5.88
C ARG A 220 -14.42 -13.55 7.03
N GLU A 221 -13.33 -13.32 7.74
CA GLU A 221 -13.30 -12.33 8.82
C GLU A 221 -13.41 -10.89 8.32
N PHE A 222 -12.81 -10.54 7.17
CA PHE A 222 -13.06 -9.23 6.56
C PHE A 222 -14.54 -9.04 6.22
N GLU A 223 -15.17 -10.04 5.59
CA GLU A 223 -16.61 -10.02 5.30
C GLU A 223 -17.43 -9.87 6.58
N ARG A 224 -17.14 -10.65 7.62
CA ARG A 224 -17.83 -10.59 8.91
C ARG A 224 -17.72 -9.21 9.53
N LEU A 225 -16.50 -8.66 9.63
CA LEU A 225 -16.27 -7.33 10.21
C LEU A 225 -17.03 -6.23 9.47
N ILE A 226 -17.05 -6.27 8.14
CA ILE A 226 -17.76 -5.29 7.31
C ILE A 226 -19.28 -5.42 7.50
N ASN A 227 -19.81 -6.64 7.51
CA ASN A 227 -21.24 -6.87 7.64
C ASN A 227 -21.77 -6.52 9.04
N ASP A 228 -21.01 -6.84 10.09
CA ASP A 228 -21.38 -6.64 11.49
C ASP A 228 -21.16 -5.19 11.96
N HIS A 229 -20.08 -4.55 11.46
CA HIS A 229 -19.57 -3.28 11.98
C HIS A 229 -19.36 -2.20 10.92
N ALA A 230 -19.88 -2.37 9.70
CA ALA A 230 -19.77 -1.46 8.57
C ALA A 230 -18.36 -1.34 7.95
N ILE A 231 -18.30 -0.79 6.73
CA ILE A 231 -17.05 -0.49 6.03
C ILE A 231 -16.29 0.62 6.79
N PRO A 232 -15.00 0.42 7.15
CA PRO A 232 -14.17 1.43 7.82
C PRO A 232 -14.12 2.78 7.09
N ASP A 233 -13.74 3.83 7.81
CA ASP A 233 -13.70 5.20 7.27
C ASP A 233 -12.30 5.73 6.99
N TYR A 234 -11.23 5.02 7.36
CA TYR A 234 -9.88 5.43 6.99
C TYR A 234 -9.58 5.03 5.55
N THR A 235 -9.01 5.95 4.76
CA THR A 235 -8.64 5.67 3.36
C THR A 235 -7.66 4.52 3.24
N TRP A 236 -6.72 4.39 4.17
CA TRP A 236 -5.83 3.24 4.26
C TRP A 236 -6.60 1.91 4.35
N ASP A 237 -7.58 1.83 5.25
CA ASP A 237 -8.37 0.61 5.44
C ASP A 237 -9.22 0.30 4.21
N VAL A 238 -9.93 1.30 3.68
CA VAL A 238 -10.81 1.14 2.51
C VAL A 238 -10.02 0.77 1.25
N ALA A 239 -8.88 1.42 1.00
CA ALA A 239 -8.06 1.14 -0.18
C ALA A 239 -7.50 -0.29 -0.16
N TRP A 240 -6.91 -0.72 0.96
CA TRP A 240 -6.36 -2.08 1.03
C TRP A 240 -7.45 -3.15 1.05
N LEU A 241 -8.61 -2.91 1.69
CA LEU A 241 -9.77 -3.80 1.57
C LEU A 241 -10.26 -3.88 0.13
N ALA A 242 -10.43 -2.74 -0.57
CA ALA A 242 -10.84 -2.73 -1.97
C ALA A 242 -9.85 -3.53 -2.84
N ALA A 243 -8.54 -3.33 -2.65
CA ALA A 243 -7.51 -4.09 -3.35
C ALA A 243 -7.60 -5.60 -3.03
N ALA A 244 -7.77 -5.99 -1.77
CA ALA A 244 -7.92 -7.39 -1.36
C ALA A 244 -9.16 -8.03 -1.99
N PHE A 245 -10.31 -7.35 -1.96
CA PHE A 245 -11.55 -7.83 -2.57
C PHE A 245 -11.50 -7.90 -4.09
N CYS A 246 -10.73 -7.04 -4.75
CA CYS A 246 -10.49 -7.15 -6.19
C CYS A 246 -9.52 -8.27 -6.55
N ASN A 247 -8.66 -8.72 -5.63
CA ASN A 247 -7.75 -9.86 -5.84
C ASN A 247 -8.36 -11.22 -5.45
N ASN A 248 -9.64 -11.24 -5.02
CA ASN A 248 -10.42 -12.44 -4.72
C ASN A 248 -11.53 -12.61 -5.78
N LYS A 249 -11.58 -13.78 -6.44
CA LYS A 249 -12.50 -14.01 -7.56
C LYS A 249 -13.83 -14.64 -7.14
N GLN A 250 -14.05 -14.93 -5.86
CA GLN A 250 -15.29 -15.56 -5.40
C GLN A 250 -16.49 -14.62 -5.54
N GLU A 251 -17.56 -15.09 -6.19
CA GLU A 251 -18.75 -14.27 -6.50
C GLU A 251 -19.50 -13.80 -5.24
N ARG A 252 -19.41 -14.54 -4.12
CA ARG A 252 -20.05 -14.17 -2.85
C ARG A 252 -19.64 -12.77 -2.35
N TYR A 253 -18.45 -12.30 -2.71
CA TYR A 253 -17.92 -11.02 -2.25
C TYR A 253 -18.19 -9.86 -3.21
N LYS A 254 -18.89 -10.10 -4.32
CA LYS A 254 -19.13 -9.08 -5.34
C LYS A 254 -19.80 -7.83 -4.78
N ASP A 255 -20.84 -7.99 -3.97
CA ASP A 255 -21.60 -6.86 -3.46
C ASP A 255 -20.73 -5.94 -2.57
N LEU A 256 -19.91 -6.55 -1.70
CA LEU A 256 -18.96 -5.84 -0.84
C LEU A 256 -17.84 -5.18 -1.63
N ARG A 257 -17.30 -5.88 -2.64
CA ARG A 257 -16.29 -5.33 -3.55
C ARG A 257 -16.79 -4.06 -4.25
N ASP A 258 -17.98 -4.12 -4.82
CA ASP A 258 -18.57 -3.00 -5.55
C ASP A 258 -18.78 -1.79 -4.62
N TRP A 259 -19.21 -2.02 -3.38
CA TRP A 259 -19.35 -0.97 -2.36
C TRP A 259 -18.01 -0.40 -1.89
N LEU A 260 -16.98 -1.22 -1.67
CA LEU A 260 -15.65 -0.77 -1.28
C LEU A 260 -15.02 0.12 -2.37
N VAL A 261 -15.09 -0.30 -3.63
CA VAL A 261 -14.57 0.48 -4.76
C VAL A 261 -15.38 1.76 -4.94
N SER A 262 -16.71 1.69 -4.84
CA SER A 262 -17.57 2.88 -4.92
C SER A 262 -17.26 3.89 -3.82
N LYS A 263 -17.18 3.44 -2.56
CA LYS A 263 -16.85 4.30 -1.40
C LYS A 263 -15.50 5.01 -1.60
N LEU A 264 -14.51 4.31 -2.17
CA LEU A 264 -13.20 4.89 -2.44
C LEU A 264 -13.26 5.96 -3.54
N ILE A 265 -14.02 5.73 -4.61
CA ILE A 265 -14.18 6.72 -5.69
C ILE A 265 -14.96 7.95 -5.18
N ASP A 266 -16.03 7.71 -4.43
CA ASP A 266 -16.93 8.74 -3.91
C ASP A 266 -16.28 9.63 -2.84
N SER A 267 -15.25 9.14 -2.16
CA SER A 267 -14.53 9.87 -1.13
C SER A 267 -13.45 10.82 -1.65
N GLN A 268 -13.26 10.91 -2.98
CA GLN A 268 -12.39 11.94 -3.55
C GLN A 268 -12.87 13.32 -3.12
N ILE A 269 -11.95 14.19 -2.71
CA ILE A 269 -12.28 15.55 -2.31
C ILE A 269 -12.79 16.33 -3.54
N LYS A 270 -14.00 16.90 -3.43
CA LYS A 270 -14.70 17.56 -4.54
C LYS A 270 -14.59 19.08 -4.51
N GLU A 271 -14.13 19.69 -3.43
CA GLU A 271 -14.07 21.16 -3.32
C GLU A 271 -12.71 21.63 -2.77
N GLY A 272 -12.42 22.93 -2.90
CA GLY A 272 -11.25 23.57 -2.31
C GLY A 272 -9.88 23.16 -2.89
N PRO A 273 -8.77 23.59 -2.25
CA PRO A 273 -7.40 23.31 -2.72
C PRO A 273 -7.01 21.83 -2.79
N GLY A 274 -7.70 20.96 -2.05
CA GLY A 274 -7.52 19.51 -2.06
C GLY A 274 -8.36 18.78 -3.11
N ARG A 275 -9.15 19.51 -3.93
CA ARG A 275 -9.98 18.90 -4.98
C ARG A 275 -9.17 17.98 -5.89
N GLY A 276 -9.66 16.75 -6.11
CA GLY A 276 -9.02 15.73 -6.93
C GLY A 276 -8.08 14.78 -6.15
N PHE A 277 -7.74 15.11 -4.91
CA PHE A 277 -6.94 14.26 -4.02
C PHE A 277 -7.83 13.48 -3.03
N TRP A 278 -7.20 12.52 -2.34
CA TRP A 278 -7.76 11.83 -1.18
C TRP A 278 -7.07 12.30 0.09
N GLY A 279 -7.82 12.21 1.19
CA GLY A 279 -7.34 12.43 2.55
C GLY A 279 -7.23 11.14 3.35
N PRO A 280 -6.86 11.24 4.64
CA PRO A 280 -6.84 10.09 5.55
C PRO A 280 -8.23 9.50 5.84
N ILE A 281 -9.31 10.24 5.58
CA ILE A 281 -10.70 9.79 5.77
C ILE A 281 -11.37 9.60 4.40
N SER A 282 -12.00 8.45 4.22
CA SER A 282 -12.74 8.04 3.03
C SER A 282 -14.25 8.07 3.27
N ILE A 283 -14.82 9.26 3.45
CA ILE A 283 -16.27 9.48 3.57
C ILE A 283 -16.72 10.43 2.45
N ASP A 284 -17.78 10.07 1.72
CA ASP A 284 -18.36 10.96 0.71
C ASP A 284 -19.12 12.11 1.38
N THR A 285 -18.54 13.30 1.32
CA THR A 285 -19.10 14.52 1.89
C THR A 285 -20.33 15.05 1.14
N THR A 286 -20.67 14.47 -0.02
CA THR A 286 -21.88 14.80 -0.81
C THR A 286 -23.00 13.79 -0.59
N LEU A 287 -22.70 12.48 -0.65
CA LEU A 287 -23.70 11.44 -0.45
C LEU A 287 -24.20 11.39 1.00
N LEU A 288 -23.30 11.50 1.98
CA LEU A 288 -23.67 11.40 3.39
C LEU A 288 -24.70 12.46 3.83
N PRO A 289 -24.52 13.77 3.54
CA PRO A 289 -25.54 14.75 3.91
C PRO A 289 -26.87 14.55 3.16
N ALA A 290 -26.85 14.06 1.91
CA ALA A 290 -28.07 13.71 1.19
C ALA A 290 -28.81 12.54 1.86
N MET A 291 -28.09 11.54 2.34
CA MET A 291 -28.67 10.44 3.12
C MET A 291 -29.27 10.93 4.44
N LEU A 292 -28.57 11.81 5.17
CA LEU A 292 -29.08 12.38 6.43
C LEU A 292 -30.36 13.21 6.20
N ALA A 293 -30.42 14.00 5.13
CA ALA A 293 -31.62 14.75 4.76
C ALA A 293 -32.80 13.82 4.43
N TYR A 294 -32.54 12.73 3.69
CA TYR A 294 -33.57 11.76 3.38
C TYR A 294 -34.04 10.97 4.61
N GLU A 295 -33.14 10.62 5.53
CA GLU A 295 -33.49 10.00 6.80
C GLU A 295 -34.39 10.89 7.66
N GLN A 296 -34.16 12.21 7.68
CA GLN A 296 -35.04 13.16 8.38
C GLN A 296 -36.46 13.11 7.80
N LYS A 297 -36.59 13.07 6.48
CA LYS A 297 -37.88 12.94 5.81
C LYS A 297 -38.61 11.64 6.20
N LEU A 298 -37.90 10.50 6.19
CA LEU A 298 -38.48 9.22 6.63
C LEU A 298 -38.88 9.25 8.11
N ASN A 299 -38.10 9.90 8.96
CA ASN A 299 -38.42 10.09 10.37
C ASN A 299 -39.69 10.94 10.57
N GLU A 300 -39.90 11.99 9.78
CA GLU A 300 -41.13 12.78 9.78
C GLU A 300 -42.33 11.96 9.34
N GLU A 301 -42.21 11.20 8.26
CA GLU A 301 -43.26 10.29 7.75
C GLU A 301 -43.63 9.23 8.80
N ARG A 302 -42.64 8.63 9.46
CA ARG A 302 -42.83 7.71 10.58
C ARG A 302 -43.57 8.36 11.74
N LYS A 303 -43.14 9.56 12.18
CA LYS A 303 -43.80 10.29 13.28
C LYS A 303 -45.25 10.63 12.94
N GLN A 304 -45.52 11.07 11.72
CA GLN A 304 -46.88 11.34 11.25
C GLN A 304 -47.74 10.07 11.23
N ALA A 305 -47.23 8.95 10.73
CA ALA A 305 -47.95 7.68 10.70
C ALA A 305 -48.24 7.15 12.11
N GLN A 306 -47.27 7.22 13.03
CA GLN A 306 -47.45 6.86 14.44
C GLN A 306 -48.45 7.77 15.15
N GLN A 307 -48.46 9.07 14.87
CA GLN A 307 -49.43 10.01 15.42
C GLN A 307 -50.85 9.73 14.91
N GLN A 308 -51.01 9.46 13.61
CA GLN A 308 -52.30 9.05 13.04
C GLN A 308 -52.82 7.75 13.65
N LEU A 309 -51.94 6.77 13.93
CA LEU A 309 -52.31 5.54 14.62
C LEU A 309 -52.74 5.80 16.08
N LYS A 310 -52.06 6.71 16.80
CA LYS A 310 -52.44 7.11 18.17
C LYS A 310 -53.82 7.77 18.23
N GLU A 311 -54.23 8.50 17.19
CA GLU A 311 -55.56 9.10 17.10
C GLU A 311 -56.69 8.07 16.92
N LYS A 312 -56.39 6.91 16.31
CA LYS A 312 -57.33 5.79 16.12
C LYS A 312 -56.58 4.45 16.12
N THR A 313 -56.44 3.87 17.31
CA THR A 313 -55.60 2.69 17.56
C THR A 313 -56.09 1.40 16.89
N ASP A 314 -57.40 1.29 16.62
CA ASP A 314 -58.02 0.08 16.04
C ASP A 314 -58.08 0.09 14.49
N ASP A 315 -57.54 1.12 13.84
CA ASP A 315 -57.56 1.23 12.37
C ASP A 315 -56.43 0.39 11.74
N ARG A 316 -56.80 -0.77 11.18
CA ARG A 316 -55.87 -1.69 10.51
C ARG A 316 -55.00 -1.03 9.45
N LYS A 317 -55.55 -0.10 8.65
CA LYS A 317 -54.79 0.58 7.59
C LYS A 317 -53.75 1.53 8.16
N ARG A 318 -54.07 2.21 9.27
CA ARG A 318 -53.11 3.08 9.97
C ARG A 318 -52.00 2.28 10.64
N LYS A 319 -52.32 1.09 11.17
CA LYS A 319 -51.33 0.17 11.72
C LYS A 319 -50.38 -0.33 10.62
N GLU A 320 -50.91 -0.82 9.51
CA GLU A 320 -50.12 -1.25 8.34
C GLU A 320 -49.20 -0.11 7.83
N ARG A 321 -49.72 1.14 7.77
CA ARG A 321 -48.93 2.31 7.35
C ARG A 321 -47.81 2.67 8.33
N ALA A 322 -48.06 2.58 9.63
CA ALA A 322 -47.04 2.83 10.65
C ALA A 322 -45.93 1.75 10.62
N GLU A 323 -46.31 0.47 10.47
CA GLU A 323 -45.35 -0.63 10.29
C GLU A 323 -44.53 -0.49 9.00
N GLN A 324 -45.16 -0.08 7.90
CA GLN A 324 -44.47 0.18 6.64
C GLN A 324 -43.45 1.31 6.78
N ALA A 325 -43.83 2.43 7.42
CA ALA A 325 -42.92 3.57 7.62
C ALA A 325 -41.73 3.21 8.52
N GLU A 326 -41.93 2.37 9.55
CA GLU A 326 -40.83 1.85 10.38
C GLU A 326 -39.89 0.96 9.57
N ASN A 327 -40.43 -0.01 8.82
CA ASN A 327 -39.64 -0.93 7.99
C ASN A 327 -38.84 -0.20 6.89
N GLU A 328 -39.42 0.85 6.29
CA GLU A 328 -38.74 1.68 5.30
C GLU A 328 -37.56 2.44 5.92
N LEU A 329 -37.74 3.02 7.11
CA LEU A 329 -36.67 3.67 7.85
C LEU A 329 -35.56 2.69 8.25
N GLU A 330 -35.91 1.53 8.82
CA GLU A 330 -34.95 0.50 9.21
C GLU A 330 -34.11 0.02 8.04
N ARG A 331 -34.75 -0.31 6.91
CA ARG A 331 -34.05 -0.73 5.69
C ARG A 331 -33.11 0.35 5.17
N PHE A 332 -33.54 1.61 5.20
CA PHE A 332 -32.71 2.73 4.78
C PHE A 332 -31.49 2.89 5.70
N VAL A 333 -31.68 2.85 7.02
CA VAL A 333 -30.60 3.03 7.99
C VAL A 333 -29.55 1.92 7.88
N LEU A 334 -29.95 0.68 7.58
CA LEU A 334 -29.00 -0.41 7.32
C LEU A 334 -28.03 -0.11 6.16
N SER A 335 -28.42 0.75 5.21
CA SER A 335 -27.57 1.11 4.07
C SER A 335 -26.36 1.97 4.46
N TYR A 336 -26.38 2.64 5.63
CA TYR A 336 -25.21 3.39 6.12
C TYR A 336 -23.98 2.50 6.29
N ARG A 337 -24.16 1.19 6.55
CA ARG A 337 -23.03 0.28 6.76
C ARG A 337 -22.07 0.20 5.56
N TYR A 338 -22.57 0.49 4.36
CA TYR A 338 -21.75 0.51 3.15
C TYR A 338 -21.08 1.87 2.91
N ILE A 339 -21.59 2.93 3.52
CA ILE A 339 -21.13 4.29 3.30
C ILE A 339 -20.21 4.76 4.40
N THR A 340 -20.50 4.45 5.67
CA THR A 340 -19.70 4.88 6.81
C THR A 340 -19.87 4.03 8.06
N GLN A 341 -18.78 3.84 8.81
CA GLN A 341 -18.80 3.18 10.11
C GLN A 341 -19.11 4.16 11.24
N GLN A 342 -18.51 5.35 11.20
CA GLN A 342 -18.50 6.33 12.29
C GLN A 342 -19.09 7.69 11.89
N GLY A 343 -19.40 7.90 10.61
CA GLY A 343 -19.85 9.17 10.07
C GLY A 343 -21.20 9.66 10.61
N VAL A 344 -21.95 8.82 11.32
CA VAL A 344 -23.25 9.19 11.92
C VAL A 344 -23.15 9.49 13.42
N ARG A 345 -21.94 9.62 13.96
CA ARG A 345 -21.67 9.83 15.40
C ARG A 345 -21.54 11.30 15.82
N PHE A 346 -21.59 12.24 14.88
CA PHE A 346 -21.56 13.69 15.14
C PHE A 346 -20.45 14.10 16.14
N ASN A 347 -20.82 14.63 17.31
CA ASN A 347 -19.88 15.11 18.32
C ASN A 347 -18.94 14.02 18.86
N ASP A 348 -19.35 12.76 18.79
CA ASP A 348 -18.56 11.63 19.27
C ASP A 348 -17.69 10.99 18.17
N CYS A 349 -17.70 11.52 16.94
CA CYS A 349 -17.01 10.89 15.82
C CYS A 349 -15.49 10.77 16.05
N THR A 350 -14.87 11.69 16.79
CA THR A 350 -13.45 11.63 17.14
C THR A 350 -13.15 10.80 18.39
N SER A 351 -14.17 10.43 19.16
CA SER A 351 -14.05 9.57 20.33
C SER A 351 -14.01 8.10 19.91
N ARG A 352 -13.30 7.26 20.65
CA ARG A 352 -13.27 5.80 20.43
C ARG A 352 -14.69 5.23 20.33
N TYR A 353 -14.94 4.41 19.31
CA TYR A 353 -16.21 3.72 19.14
C TYR A 353 -16.17 2.36 19.81
N ASN A 354 -16.99 2.16 20.83
CA ASN A 354 -17.15 0.86 21.50
C ASN A 354 -18.49 0.27 21.07
N ALA A 355 -18.45 -0.65 20.12
CA ALA A 355 -19.63 -1.38 19.70
C ALA A 355 -19.99 -2.42 20.78
N SER A 356 -21.19 -2.30 21.35
CA SER A 356 -21.71 -3.24 22.32
C SER A 356 -21.96 -4.62 21.69
N ALA A 357 -21.89 -5.66 22.52
CA ALA A 357 -22.23 -7.02 22.10
C ALA A 357 -23.71 -7.06 21.65
N ARG A 358 -23.96 -7.76 20.55
CA ARG A 358 -25.31 -8.06 20.04
C ARG A 358 -25.44 -9.57 19.86
N GLU A 359 -26.66 -10.08 19.74
CA GLU A 359 -26.88 -11.52 19.52
C GLU A 359 -26.09 -11.99 18.29
N GLY A 360 -25.17 -12.95 18.48
CA GLY A 360 -24.28 -13.47 17.44
C GLY A 360 -23.13 -12.54 16.99
N ILE A 361 -23.02 -11.31 17.52
CA ILE A 361 -22.02 -10.32 17.11
C ILE A 361 -21.15 -9.91 18.31
N PRO A 362 -19.83 -10.22 18.31
CA PRO A 362 -18.95 -9.88 19.41
C PRO A 362 -18.74 -8.35 19.53
N PRO A 363 -18.50 -7.84 20.75
CA PRO A 363 -18.19 -6.43 20.95
C PRO A 363 -16.81 -6.10 20.39
N ILE A 364 -16.68 -4.95 19.72
CA ILE A 364 -15.39 -4.44 19.25
C ILE A 364 -15.16 -3.01 19.73
N SER A 365 -13.90 -2.58 19.74
CA SER A 365 -13.49 -1.20 19.96
C SER A 365 -12.66 -0.74 18.79
N VAL A 366 -13.04 0.36 18.13
CA VAL A 366 -12.26 0.97 17.05
C VAL A 366 -11.91 2.41 17.41
N THR A 367 -10.76 2.88 16.95
CA THR A 367 -10.33 4.28 17.12
C THR A 367 -11.33 5.24 16.48
N GLY A 368 -11.57 6.40 17.12
CA GLY A 368 -12.39 7.46 16.56
C GLY A 368 -11.75 8.12 15.34
N LEU A 369 -12.53 8.84 14.53
CA LEU A 369 -12.01 9.60 13.39
C LEU A 369 -10.96 10.63 13.86
N PRO A 370 -9.92 10.90 13.06
CA PRO A 370 -8.80 11.71 13.52
C PRO A 370 -9.11 13.20 13.70
N TYR A 371 -10.19 13.70 13.10
CA TYR A 371 -10.67 15.08 13.20
C TYR A 371 -12.18 15.13 12.95
N TYR A 372 -12.80 16.28 13.27
CA TYR A 372 -14.23 16.50 13.06
C TYR A 372 -14.53 16.74 11.58
N TYR A 373 -14.69 15.66 10.83
CA TYR A 373 -14.74 15.67 9.36
C TYR A 373 -16.00 16.36 8.76
N PHE A 374 -16.98 16.76 9.58
CA PHE A 374 -18.18 17.45 9.09
C PHE A 374 -17.95 18.88 8.62
N ASN A 375 -16.84 19.51 9.04
CA ASN A 375 -16.55 20.92 8.71
C ASN A 375 -15.15 21.15 8.15
N GLN A 376 -14.31 20.12 8.14
CA GLN A 376 -12.96 20.20 7.61
C GLN A 376 -12.56 18.89 6.94
N THR A 377 -11.61 18.97 6.02
CA THR A 377 -10.95 17.79 5.44
C THR A 377 -9.46 18.04 5.29
N LEU A 378 -8.71 16.94 5.23
CA LEU A 378 -7.29 16.91 4.95
C LEU A 378 -7.05 16.22 3.61
N ALA A 379 -6.01 16.60 2.87
CA ALA A 379 -5.59 15.91 1.64
C ALA A 379 -4.08 15.67 1.66
N ASP A 380 -3.63 14.57 1.06
CA ASP A 380 -2.20 14.26 0.91
C ASP A 380 -1.89 13.27 -0.23
N MET A 381 -0.61 13.20 -0.57
CA MET A 381 -0.07 12.32 -1.61
C MET A 381 -0.16 10.83 -1.25
N GLU A 382 0.06 10.45 0.01
CA GLU A 382 0.07 9.04 0.42
C GLU A 382 -1.33 8.41 0.30
N SER A 383 -2.35 9.09 0.83
CA SER A 383 -3.75 8.68 0.75
C SER A 383 -4.22 8.60 -0.70
N THR A 384 -3.78 9.54 -1.54
CA THR A 384 -4.05 9.55 -2.98
C THR A 384 -3.39 8.38 -3.68
N TYR A 385 -2.12 8.09 -3.36
CA TYR A 385 -1.39 6.96 -3.92
C TYR A 385 -2.05 5.63 -3.59
N VAL A 386 -2.40 5.36 -2.33
CA VAL A 386 -3.03 4.08 -1.95
C VAL A 386 -4.44 3.95 -2.53
N ALA A 387 -5.21 5.04 -2.61
CA ALA A 387 -6.52 5.03 -3.25
C ALA A 387 -6.40 4.65 -4.74
N LEU A 388 -5.46 5.26 -5.46
CA LEU A 388 -5.24 4.96 -6.88
C LEU A 388 -4.64 3.59 -7.12
N PHE A 389 -3.80 3.10 -6.19
CA PHE A 389 -3.33 1.72 -6.22
C PHE A 389 -4.51 0.76 -6.20
N ALA A 390 -5.48 0.96 -5.30
CA ALA A 390 -6.66 0.12 -5.19
C ALA A 390 -7.60 0.26 -6.41
N ILE A 391 -7.76 1.47 -6.95
CA ILE A 391 -8.53 1.69 -8.19
C ILE A 391 -7.88 0.99 -9.40
N ARG A 392 -6.54 1.01 -9.50
CA ARG A 392 -5.81 0.23 -10.50
C ARG A 392 -6.07 -1.26 -10.33
N GLU A 393 -5.96 -1.78 -9.11
CA GLU A 393 -6.24 -3.19 -8.83
C GLU A 393 -7.68 -3.57 -9.20
N ALA A 394 -8.66 -2.70 -8.95
CA ALA A 394 -10.03 -2.91 -9.40
C ALA A 394 -10.11 -2.98 -10.93
N HIS A 395 -9.43 -2.09 -11.65
CA HIS A 395 -9.41 -2.11 -13.12
C HIS A 395 -8.73 -3.36 -13.69
N GLU A 396 -7.52 -3.68 -13.24
CA GLU A 396 -6.72 -4.81 -13.73
C GLU A 396 -7.42 -6.16 -13.50
N ASN A 397 -8.27 -6.26 -12.48
CA ASN A 397 -9.08 -7.44 -12.20
C ASN A 397 -10.51 -7.38 -12.78
N GLY A 398 -10.87 -6.32 -13.52
CA GLY A 398 -12.18 -6.20 -14.19
C GLY A 398 -13.35 -5.83 -13.27
N PHE A 399 -13.07 -5.18 -12.15
CA PHE A 399 -14.03 -4.81 -11.11
C PHE A 399 -14.17 -3.30 -10.87
N LEU A 400 -13.51 -2.45 -11.67
CA LEU A 400 -13.74 -1.01 -11.62
C LEU A 400 -15.12 -0.71 -12.24
N PRO A 401 -16.11 -0.22 -11.46
CA PRO A 401 -17.41 0.12 -12.02
C PRO A 401 -17.30 1.36 -12.93
N GLU A 402 -18.20 1.48 -13.90
CA GLU A 402 -18.29 2.71 -14.70
C GLU A 402 -18.82 3.89 -13.86
N GLU A 403 -19.85 3.61 -13.06
CA GLU A 403 -20.50 4.54 -12.14
C GLU A 403 -20.57 3.95 -10.74
N THR A 404 -20.38 4.78 -9.73
CA THR A 404 -20.43 4.34 -8.34
C THR A 404 -21.83 3.91 -7.91
N LYS A 405 -21.88 2.89 -7.05
CA LYS A 405 -23.11 2.35 -6.50
C LYS A 405 -23.77 3.37 -5.57
N ARG A 406 -25.10 3.40 -5.57
CA ARG A 406 -25.89 4.35 -4.79
C ARG A 406 -26.90 3.68 -3.90
N VAL A 407 -27.07 4.28 -2.72
CA VAL A 407 -28.21 3.98 -1.85
C VAL A 407 -29.47 4.53 -2.54
N MET A 408 -30.52 3.72 -2.54
CA MET A 408 -31.80 4.05 -3.17
C MET A 408 -32.79 4.57 -2.13
N THR A 409 -33.63 5.50 -2.57
CA THR A 409 -34.85 5.94 -1.86
C THR A 409 -35.93 4.85 -1.92
N THR A 410 -37.01 5.01 -1.17
CA THR A 410 -38.16 4.08 -1.18
C THR A 410 -38.86 4.05 -2.54
N ALA A 411 -38.71 5.12 -3.34
CA ALA A 411 -39.15 5.21 -4.73
C ALA A 411 -38.15 4.61 -5.75
N ASN A 412 -37.13 3.86 -5.28
CA ASN A 412 -36.08 3.25 -6.10
C ASN A 412 -35.30 4.26 -6.98
N ARG A 413 -35.07 5.46 -6.45
CA ARG A 413 -34.21 6.49 -7.07
C ARG A 413 -32.94 6.70 -6.25
N PRO A 414 -31.77 6.95 -6.86
CA PRO A 414 -30.55 7.27 -6.12
C PRO A 414 -30.76 8.45 -5.17
N VAL A 415 -30.25 8.35 -3.95
CA VAL A 415 -30.30 9.44 -2.95
C VAL A 415 -29.44 10.64 -3.38
N ALA A 416 -28.35 10.37 -4.09
CA ALA A 416 -27.47 11.37 -4.72
C ALA A 416 -27.00 10.85 -6.09
N PRO A 417 -26.56 11.73 -7.02
CA PRO A 417 -26.02 11.32 -8.31
C PRO A 417 -24.80 10.39 -8.17
N SER A 418 -24.69 9.40 -9.07
CA SER A 418 -23.50 8.55 -9.18
C SER A 418 -22.29 9.33 -9.69
N GLU A 419 -21.11 8.99 -9.18
CA GLU A 419 -19.84 9.49 -9.70
C GLU A 419 -19.34 8.56 -10.81
N LYS A 420 -18.82 9.13 -11.88
CA LYS A 420 -18.17 8.37 -12.96
C LYS A 420 -16.72 8.13 -12.60
N SER A 421 -16.28 6.89 -12.67
CA SER A 421 -14.88 6.52 -12.42
C SER A 421 -13.91 7.30 -13.31
N SER A 422 -14.26 7.51 -14.59
CA SER A 422 -13.47 8.30 -15.53
C SER A 422 -13.35 9.77 -15.11
N ALA A 423 -14.43 10.39 -14.61
CA ALA A 423 -14.43 11.77 -14.15
C ALA A 423 -13.57 11.94 -12.88
N THR A 424 -13.66 11.00 -11.95
CA THR A 424 -12.81 10.97 -10.74
C THR A 424 -11.33 10.88 -11.09
N LEU A 425 -10.97 9.99 -12.01
CA LEU A 425 -9.59 9.81 -12.48
C LEU A 425 -9.09 11.03 -13.27
N ALA A 426 -9.95 11.65 -14.07
CA ALA A 426 -9.67 12.89 -14.77
C ALA A 426 -9.35 14.06 -13.83
N ARG A 427 -10.21 14.24 -12.81
CA ARG A 427 -10.07 15.27 -11.79
C ARG A 427 -8.76 15.13 -11.03
N MET A 428 -8.39 13.89 -10.69
CA MET A 428 -7.14 13.58 -10.02
C MET A 428 -5.93 13.91 -10.91
N ALA A 429 -5.90 13.47 -12.16
CA ALA A 429 -4.76 13.73 -13.04
C ALA A 429 -4.55 15.24 -13.30
N ALA A 430 -5.64 16.00 -13.43
CA ALA A 430 -5.59 17.45 -13.48
C ALA A 430 -5.01 18.06 -12.19
N ALA A 431 -5.39 17.53 -11.02
CA ALA A 431 -4.88 17.99 -9.73
C ALA A 431 -3.39 17.67 -9.55
N LEU A 432 -2.93 16.46 -9.85
CA LEU A 432 -1.52 16.07 -9.78
C LEU A 432 -0.65 16.90 -10.71
N THR A 433 -1.09 17.11 -11.94
CA THR A 433 -0.32 17.88 -12.93
C THR A 433 -0.27 19.36 -12.55
N GLY A 434 -1.33 19.91 -11.96
CA GLY A 434 -1.35 21.27 -11.41
C GLY A 434 -0.46 21.46 -10.17
N ARG A 435 -0.16 20.38 -9.43
CA ARG A 435 0.71 20.38 -8.24
C ARG A 435 2.15 19.93 -8.53
N GLN A 436 2.48 19.57 -9.77
CA GLN A 436 3.82 19.13 -10.12
C GLN A 436 4.79 20.32 -10.21
N ASN A 437 5.94 20.20 -9.56
CA ASN A 437 7.01 21.18 -9.68
C ASN A 437 7.63 21.17 -11.09
N SER A 438 8.28 22.26 -11.47
CA SER A 438 8.87 22.42 -12.81
C SER A 438 9.90 21.33 -13.17
N ASN A 439 10.55 20.77 -12.15
CA ASN A 439 11.52 19.67 -12.23
C ASN A 439 10.89 18.27 -12.20
N GLY A 440 9.56 18.16 -12.18
CA GLY A 440 8.83 16.89 -12.20
C GLY A 440 8.53 16.30 -10.83
N GLN A 441 8.97 16.92 -9.74
CA GLN A 441 8.76 16.44 -8.36
C GLN A 441 7.41 16.85 -7.78
N TRP A 442 7.02 16.18 -6.70
CA TRP A 442 5.87 16.55 -5.86
C TRP A 442 6.29 16.70 -4.40
N ASP A 443 5.65 17.65 -3.73
CA ASP A 443 5.61 17.68 -2.28
C ASP A 443 4.60 16.65 -1.72
N GLU A 444 4.48 16.56 -0.40
CA GLU A 444 3.50 15.68 0.25
C GLU A 444 2.02 16.07 -0.04
N CYS A 445 1.79 17.19 -0.74
CA CYS A 445 0.48 17.78 -1.05
C CYS A 445 -0.41 18.00 0.19
N ASN A 446 0.19 18.19 1.37
CA ASN A 446 -0.53 18.32 2.63
C ASN A 446 -1.44 19.56 2.62
N THR A 447 -2.74 19.33 2.69
CA THR A 447 -3.75 20.40 2.69
C THR A 447 -4.69 20.24 3.88
N HIS A 448 -5.06 21.34 4.50
CA HIS A 448 -6.17 21.42 5.46
C HIS A 448 -7.12 22.52 5.01
N GLN A 449 -8.39 22.17 4.82
CA GLN A 449 -9.40 23.09 4.30
C GLN A 449 -10.76 22.90 4.99
N PRO A 450 -11.59 23.96 5.07
CA PRO A 450 -12.99 23.82 5.42
C PRO A 450 -13.76 23.03 4.36
N ILE A 451 -14.82 22.35 4.78
CA ILE A 451 -15.84 21.81 3.87
C ILE A 451 -17.20 22.42 4.18
N THR A 452 -18.02 22.62 3.15
CA THR A 452 -19.32 23.29 3.28
C THR A 452 -20.50 22.36 2.99
N SER A 453 -20.22 21.11 2.59
CA SER A 453 -21.24 20.16 2.14
C SER A 453 -22.30 19.82 3.19
N PHE A 454 -21.97 19.96 4.49
CA PHE A 454 -22.90 19.70 5.60
C PHE A 454 -23.63 20.96 6.11
N LYS A 455 -23.33 22.15 5.57
CA LYS A 455 -23.86 23.43 6.06
C LYS A 455 -25.38 23.51 6.00
N ALA A 456 -25.99 22.94 4.95
CA ALA A 456 -27.45 22.90 4.79
C ALA A 456 -28.16 22.13 5.93
N LEU A 457 -27.45 21.22 6.61
CA LEU A 457 -27.97 20.50 7.76
C LEU A 457 -27.91 21.31 9.06
N GLY A 458 -27.26 22.48 9.06
CA GLY A 458 -27.06 23.33 10.24
C GLY A 458 -25.88 22.93 11.11
N LEU A 459 -24.93 22.14 10.59
CA LEU A 459 -23.69 21.81 11.29
C LEU A 459 -22.71 23.01 11.25
N PRO A 460 -21.87 23.18 12.29
CA PRO A 460 -21.00 24.35 12.42
C PRO A 460 -19.89 24.37 11.38
N ASP A 461 -19.64 25.55 10.80
CA ASP A 461 -18.49 25.78 9.92
C ASP A 461 -17.16 25.67 10.71
N LEU A 462 -16.05 25.40 10.01
CA LEU A 462 -14.72 25.52 10.60
C LEU A 462 -14.42 27.00 10.85
N LEU A 463 -13.99 27.35 12.05
CA LEU A 463 -13.60 28.72 12.38
C LEU A 463 -12.34 29.11 11.59
N ALA A 464 -12.30 30.33 11.06
CA ALA A 464 -11.17 30.79 10.23
C ALA A 464 -9.80 30.68 10.96
N GLY A 465 -9.76 30.90 12.28
CA GLY A 465 -8.55 30.74 13.10
C GLY A 465 -8.17 29.29 13.46
N ASP A 466 -9.00 28.33 13.08
CA ASP A 466 -8.76 26.89 13.27
C ASP A 466 -8.28 26.20 11.99
N GLN A 467 -8.36 26.86 10.83
CA GLN A 467 -7.66 26.39 9.64
C GLN A 467 -6.15 26.50 9.85
N LEU A 468 -5.44 25.41 9.57
CA LEU A 468 -4.00 25.28 9.78
C LEU A 468 -3.27 25.22 8.45
N THR A 469 -2.14 25.92 8.33
CA THR A 469 -1.20 25.71 7.23
C THR A 469 -0.33 24.50 7.58
N LEU A 470 -0.44 23.44 6.77
CA LEU A 470 0.34 22.22 6.95
C LEU A 470 1.66 22.31 6.18
N GLU A 471 2.74 21.83 6.78
CA GLU A 471 4.02 21.70 6.08
C GLU A 471 3.93 20.60 5.03
N SER A 472 4.39 20.87 3.82
CA SER A 472 4.34 19.93 2.69
C SER A 472 5.73 19.88 2.03
N PRO A 473 6.66 19.05 2.55
CA PRO A 473 8.00 18.95 2.00
C PRO A 473 8.04 18.13 0.71
N VAL A 474 9.00 18.44 -0.16
CA VAL A 474 9.39 17.57 -1.28
C VAL A 474 10.32 16.49 -0.77
N THR A 475 9.92 15.24 -0.95
CA THR A 475 10.70 14.05 -0.59
C THR A 475 10.84 13.12 -1.79
N HIS A 476 11.78 12.18 -1.72
CA HIS A 476 11.88 11.11 -2.73
C HIS A 476 10.58 10.29 -2.74
N LEU A 477 10.03 9.95 -1.56
CA LEU A 477 8.77 9.22 -1.41
C LEU A 477 7.58 9.96 -2.04
N SER A 478 7.37 11.23 -1.71
CA SER A 478 6.25 12.02 -2.28
C SER A 478 6.35 12.13 -3.80
N THR A 479 7.57 12.26 -4.33
CA THR A 479 7.82 12.29 -5.77
C THR A 479 7.45 10.98 -6.45
N VAL A 480 7.90 9.83 -5.91
CA VAL A 480 7.59 8.54 -6.52
C VAL A 480 6.11 8.16 -6.36
N GLN A 481 5.46 8.56 -5.26
CA GLN A 481 4.03 8.39 -5.06
C GLN A 481 3.20 9.25 -6.03
N GLY A 482 3.62 10.49 -6.30
CA GLY A 482 2.99 11.36 -7.30
C GLY A 482 3.07 10.77 -8.71
N PHE A 483 4.24 10.26 -9.10
CA PHE A 483 4.38 9.58 -10.38
C PHE A 483 3.58 8.28 -10.45
N ALA A 484 3.66 7.44 -9.42
CA ALA A 484 2.92 6.17 -9.36
C ALA A 484 1.40 6.40 -9.40
N SER A 485 0.91 7.48 -8.81
CA SER A 485 -0.49 7.90 -8.88
C SER A 485 -0.93 8.20 -10.32
N LEU A 486 -0.11 8.95 -11.09
CA LEU A 486 -0.37 9.18 -12.52
C LEU A 486 -0.37 7.86 -13.31
N LEU A 487 0.57 6.95 -13.03
CA LEU A 487 0.64 5.64 -13.70
C LEU A 487 -0.57 4.77 -13.39
N ASN A 488 -0.98 4.69 -12.12
CA ASN A 488 -2.12 3.90 -11.66
C ASN A 488 -3.41 4.39 -12.35
N ALA A 489 -3.60 5.71 -12.46
CA ALA A 489 -4.73 6.26 -13.20
C ALA A 489 -4.63 5.99 -14.70
N GLY A 490 -3.45 6.17 -15.30
CA GLY A 490 -3.21 5.85 -16.71
C GLY A 490 -3.53 4.40 -17.06
N ARG A 491 -3.21 3.46 -16.17
CA ARG A 491 -3.59 2.05 -16.33
C ARG A 491 -5.09 1.81 -16.23
N ALA A 492 -5.81 2.59 -15.42
CA ALA A 492 -7.26 2.46 -15.27
C ALA A 492 -8.07 3.08 -16.42
N VAL A 493 -7.59 4.18 -17.03
CA VAL A 493 -8.32 4.91 -18.09
C VAL A 493 -7.79 4.69 -19.52
N GLY A 494 -6.62 4.08 -19.65
CA GLY A 494 -5.83 4.06 -20.87
C GLY A 494 -4.79 5.17 -20.89
N LEU A 495 -3.51 4.77 -20.91
CA LEU A 495 -2.39 5.69 -20.83
C LEU A 495 -2.37 6.68 -22.01
N GLU A 496 -2.74 6.23 -23.21
CA GLU A 496 -2.77 7.06 -24.42
C GLU A 496 -3.63 8.32 -24.27
N LYS A 497 -4.81 8.19 -23.64
CA LYS A 497 -5.71 9.31 -23.34
C LYS A 497 -5.03 10.31 -22.40
N LEU A 498 -4.41 9.81 -21.32
CA LEU A 498 -3.69 10.63 -20.36
C LEU A 498 -2.45 11.30 -21.00
N PHE A 499 -1.78 10.60 -21.93
CA PHE A 499 -0.55 11.08 -22.58
C PHE A 499 -0.78 12.20 -23.56
N SER A 500 -1.89 12.17 -24.29
CA SER A 500 -2.28 13.26 -25.18
C SER A 500 -2.29 14.62 -24.47
N ARG A 501 -2.60 14.62 -23.16
CA ARG A 501 -2.76 15.83 -22.36
C ARG A 501 -1.62 16.10 -21.37
N TYR A 502 -1.02 15.04 -20.80
CA TYR A 502 -0.06 15.16 -19.69
C TYR A 502 1.27 14.42 -19.97
N GLY A 503 1.52 14.01 -21.21
CA GLY A 503 2.76 13.30 -21.61
C GLY A 503 4.06 14.01 -21.17
N PRO A 504 4.22 15.34 -21.40
CA PRO A 504 5.41 16.05 -20.95
C PRO A 504 5.63 16.01 -19.43
N GLN A 505 4.56 16.15 -18.65
CA GLN A 505 4.57 16.08 -17.19
C GLN A 505 4.94 14.67 -16.71
N ALA A 506 4.37 13.64 -17.35
CA ALA A 506 4.66 12.25 -17.04
C ALA A 506 6.13 11.87 -17.35
N LEU A 507 6.71 12.40 -18.44
CA LEU A 507 8.13 12.19 -18.76
C LEU A 507 9.06 12.84 -17.72
N LYS A 508 8.77 14.07 -17.29
CA LYS A 508 9.52 14.73 -16.21
C LYS A 508 9.39 13.97 -14.88
N ALA A 509 8.19 13.48 -14.57
CA ALA A 509 7.93 12.69 -13.39
C ALA A 509 8.73 11.37 -13.37
N MET A 510 8.79 10.69 -14.51
CA MET A 510 9.59 9.47 -14.69
C MET A 510 11.07 9.74 -14.43
N GLN A 511 11.61 10.84 -14.97
CA GLN A 511 12.99 11.25 -14.71
C GLN A 511 13.22 11.54 -13.22
N ALA A 512 12.32 12.28 -12.58
CA ALA A 512 12.38 12.56 -11.15
C ALA A 512 12.30 11.29 -10.28
N GLN A 513 11.50 10.28 -10.69
CA GLN A 513 11.45 8.97 -10.03
C GLN A 513 12.80 8.25 -10.16
N HIS A 514 13.39 8.20 -11.36
CA HIS A 514 14.69 7.57 -11.57
C HIS A 514 15.78 8.23 -10.73
N ASP A 515 15.78 9.57 -10.66
CA ASP A 515 16.73 10.32 -9.85
C ASP A 515 16.53 10.05 -8.36
N ALA A 516 15.28 10.00 -7.89
CA ALA A 516 14.96 9.63 -6.51
C ALA A 516 15.48 8.23 -6.14
N VAL A 517 15.31 7.24 -7.03
CA VAL A 517 15.85 5.89 -6.84
C VAL A 517 17.38 5.89 -6.82
N ARG A 518 18.04 6.59 -7.75
CA ARG A 518 19.50 6.71 -7.76
C ARG A 518 20.04 7.35 -6.48
N SER A 519 19.40 8.42 -6.01
CA SER A 519 19.73 9.09 -4.76
C SER A 519 19.55 8.17 -3.55
N PHE A 520 18.47 7.39 -3.50
CA PHE A 520 18.25 6.39 -2.46
C PHE A 520 19.30 5.26 -2.48
N LEU A 521 19.68 4.79 -3.68
CA LEU A 521 20.76 3.81 -3.85
C LEU A 521 22.13 4.39 -3.46
N ALA A 522 22.31 5.71 -3.59
CA ALA A 522 23.49 6.44 -3.12
C ALA A 522 23.48 6.72 -1.60
N GLY A 523 22.44 6.29 -0.87
CA GLY A 523 22.37 6.37 0.59
C GLY A 523 21.56 7.56 1.14
N GLN A 524 20.91 8.36 0.30
CA GLN A 524 19.95 9.36 0.77
C GLN A 524 18.68 8.69 1.32
N THR A 525 18.04 9.34 2.29
CA THR A 525 16.77 8.88 2.87
C THR A 525 15.62 9.11 1.89
N ALA A 526 14.75 8.13 1.71
CA ALA A 526 13.60 8.22 0.83
C ALA A 526 12.46 9.11 1.41
N GLY A 527 12.27 9.11 2.73
CA GLY A 527 11.10 9.72 3.37
C GLY A 527 10.12 8.69 3.94
N ARG A 528 9.12 9.19 4.69
CA ARG A 528 8.70 8.84 6.07
C ARG A 528 8.25 7.38 6.41
N ALA A 529 7.11 7.17 7.08
CA ALA A 529 6.96 6.29 8.27
C ALA A 529 7.39 4.81 8.15
N PHE A 530 7.38 4.23 6.94
CA PHE A 530 7.81 2.85 6.71
C PHE A 530 9.08 2.75 5.88
N GLU A 531 9.91 3.80 5.86
CA GLU A 531 11.14 3.84 5.08
C GLU A 531 12.01 2.58 5.30
N PRO A 532 12.55 1.96 4.23
CA PRO A 532 12.39 2.32 2.82
C PRO A 532 11.24 1.59 2.09
N TYR A 533 10.34 0.92 2.81
CA TYR A 533 9.45 -0.08 2.23
C TYR A 533 8.23 0.52 1.52
N ASP A 534 7.70 1.62 2.03
CA ASP A 534 6.71 2.46 1.35
C ASP A 534 7.25 3.05 0.04
N PHE A 535 8.51 3.50 0.05
CA PHE A 535 9.22 3.92 -1.16
C PHE A 535 9.34 2.77 -2.16
N CYS A 536 9.78 1.59 -1.73
CA CYS A 536 9.89 0.41 -2.59
C CYS A 536 8.54 0.02 -3.20
N LEU A 537 7.47 0.04 -2.40
CA LEU A 537 6.11 -0.20 -2.88
C LEU A 537 5.70 0.81 -3.96
N ALA A 538 5.97 2.10 -3.75
CA ALA A 538 5.63 3.17 -4.69
C ALA A 538 6.44 3.12 -6.02
N VAL A 539 7.57 2.41 -6.06
CA VAL A 539 8.34 2.18 -7.28
C VAL A 539 8.13 0.77 -7.86
N THR A 540 7.01 0.11 -7.52
CA THR A 540 6.54 -1.05 -8.31
C THR A 540 6.37 -0.64 -9.78
N GLY A 541 6.84 -1.48 -10.69
CA GLY A 541 6.92 -1.20 -12.12
C GLY A 541 8.14 -0.39 -12.56
N LEU A 542 9.09 -0.07 -11.66
CA LEU A 542 10.30 0.72 -11.98
C LEU A 542 11.08 0.23 -13.20
N HIS A 543 11.13 -1.09 -13.40
CA HIS A 543 11.85 -1.69 -14.53
C HIS A 543 11.20 -1.37 -15.88
N ARG A 544 9.92 -0.99 -15.91
CA ARG A 544 9.11 -0.78 -17.11
C ARG A 544 9.23 0.65 -17.65
N HIS A 545 9.10 0.77 -18.96
CA HIS A 545 8.90 2.03 -19.64
C HIS A 545 7.49 2.55 -19.36
N LEU A 546 7.34 3.86 -19.56
CA LEU A 546 6.15 4.62 -19.28
C LEU A 546 4.91 4.05 -20.01
N GLY A 547 4.05 3.41 -19.21
CA GLY A 547 2.82 2.69 -19.57
C GLY A 547 2.90 1.74 -20.77
N GLY A 548 4.01 1.01 -20.84
CA GLY A 548 4.12 -0.21 -21.61
C GLY A 548 4.65 -1.37 -20.76
N ASN A 549 4.78 -2.52 -21.39
CA ASN A 549 5.46 -3.70 -20.83
C ASN A 549 6.92 -3.82 -21.33
N GLU A 550 7.44 -2.79 -22.01
CA GLU A 550 8.86 -2.66 -22.35
C GLU A 550 9.67 -2.44 -21.07
N GLU A 551 10.78 -3.15 -20.86
CA GLU A 551 11.72 -2.88 -19.78
C GLU A 551 12.83 -1.95 -20.26
N THR A 552 12.96 -0.79 -19.60
CA THR A 552 14.02 0.20 -19.89
C THR A 552 14.95 0.46 -18.71
N ASN A 553 14.56 0.10 -17.50
CA ASN A 553 15.31 0.43 -16.27
C ASN A 553 15.48 -0.79 -15.36
N ARG A 554 15.66 -1.98 -15.96
CA ARG A 554 15.86 -3.23 -15.23
C ARG A 554 17.07 -3.18 -14.29
N ASP A 555 18.09 -2.41 -14.67
CA ASP A 555 19.27 -2.14 -13.85
C ASP A 555 18.92 -1.51 -12.50
N LEU A 556 18.01 -0.54 -12.46
CA LEU A 556 17.58 0.10 -11.20
C LEU A 556 16.81 -0.89 -10.31
N TRP A 557 15.96 -1.71 -10.92
CA TRP A 557 15.25 -2.76 -10.18
C TRP A 557 16.21 -3.79 -9.59
N ILE A 558 17.19 -4.28 -10.37
CA ILE A 558 18.22 -5.24 -9.90
C ILE A 558 18.94 -4.66 -8.67
N ARG A 559 19.35 -3.40 -8.72
CA ARG A 559 20.07 -2.74 -7.60
C ARG A 559 19.19 -2.60 -6.36
N MET A 560 17.91 -2.23 -6.53
CA MET A 560 16.96 -2.18 -5.42
C MET A 560 16.65 -3.56 -4.83
N ALA A 561 16.46 -4.57 -5.68
CA ALA A 561 16.21 -5.94 -5.27
C ALA A 561 17.40 -6.51 -4.48
N TYR A 562 18.63 -6.29 -4.96
CA TYR A 562 19.85 -6.64 -4.22
C TYR A 562 19.89 -6.00 -2.83
N LYS A 563 19.59 -4.69 -2.74
CA LYS A 563 19.55 -3.96 -1.46
C LYS A 563 18.53 -4.60 -0.51
N LEU A 564 17.31 -4.88 -0.99
CA LEU A 564 16.26 -5.48 -0.16
C LEU A 564 16.60 -6.89 0.31
N VAL A 565 17.02 -7.78 -0.58
CA VAL A 565 17.36 -9.18 -0.22
C VAL A 565 18.54 -9.22 0.77
N SER A 566 19.49 -8.29 0.62
CA SER A 566 20.67 -8.19 1.48
C SER A 566 20.35 -7.78 2.93
N ILE A 567 19.24 -7.08 3.16
CA ILE A 567 18.82 -6.57 4.47
C ILE A 567 17.66 -7.33 5.11
N GLN A 568 17.14 -8.35 4.44
CA GLN A 568 16.09 -9.23 4.97
C GLN A 568 16.66 -10.06 6.13
N ASN A 569 15.87 -10.23 7.19
CA ASN A 569 16.23 -11.07 8.32
C ASN A 569 16.19 -12.56 7.93
N PRO A 570 16.84 -13.46 8.70
CA PRO A 570 16.77 -14.90 8.45
C PRO A 570 15.35 -15.49 8.55
N ASP A 571 14.48 -14.88 9.36
CA ASP A 571 13.09 -15.30 9.53
C ASP A 571 12.16 -14.87 8.39
N GLY A 572 12.70 -14.29 7.31
CA GLY A 572 11.93 -13.80 6.17
C GLY A 572 11.36 -12.39 6.32
N SER A 573 11.52 -11.73 7.49
CA SER A 573 10.98 -10.39 7.74
C SER A 573 11.95 -9.26 7.35
N TRP A 574 11.43 -8.03 7.19
CA TRP A 574 12.24 -6.84 6.88
C TRP A 574 12.41 -5.84 8.04
N SER A 575 12.08 -6.24 9.27
CA SER A 575 12.20 -5.34 10.42
C SER A 575 12.26 -6.13 11.72
N LYS A 576 12.65 -5.48 12.83
CA LYS A 576 12.69 -6.16 14.12
C LYS A 576 11.25 -6.39 14.60
N GLU A 577 10.99 -7.58 15.16
CA GLU A 577 9.65 -7.96 15.63
C GLU A 577 9.03 -7.00 16.65
N ARG A 578 9.86 -6.32 17.45
CA ARG A 578 9.44 -5.34 18.46
C ARG A 578 9.26 -3.92 17.92
N GLU A 579 9.55 -3.69 16.64
CA GLU A 579 9.38 -2.39 16.02
C GLU A 579 7.90 -2.14 15.76
N ASN A 580 7.34 -1.14 16.42
CA ASN A 580 5.98 -0.70 16.20
C ASN A 580 5.96 0.61 15.42
N SER A 581 4.97 0.77 14.56
CA SER A 581 4.72 2.02 13.84
C SER A 581 3.25 2.37 13.88
N THR A 582 2.94 3.63 13.60
CA THR A 582 1.58 4.12 13.40
C THR A 582 1.38 4.42 11.92
N VAL A 583 0.21 4.08 11.39
CA VAL A 583 -0.17 4.47 10.03
C VAL A 583 -0.76 5.88 10.10
N PHE A 584 0.08 6.88 9.87
CA PHE A 584 -0.36 8.26 9.68
C PHE A 584 -0.06 8.69 8.26
N SER A 585 -1.10 9.18 7.57
CA SER A 585 -0.87 9.98 6.38
C SER A 585 -0.12 11.26 6.76
N PRO A 586 0.67 11.85 5.84
CA PRO A 586 1.51 13.01 6.18
C PRO A 586 0.67 14.23 6.57
N SER A 587 -0.50 14.44 5.96
CA SER A 587 -1.40 15.54 6.34
C SER A 587 -1.93 15.37 7.77
N LEU A 588 -2.29 14.13 8.15
CA LEU A 588 -2.76 13.83 9.50
C LEU A 588 -1.65 14.04 10.54
N LEU A 589 -0.43 13.57 10.25
CA LEU A 589 0.71 13.80 11.13
C LEU A 589 0.96 15.29 11.34
N GLN A 590 1.01 16.08 10.27
CA GLN A 590 1.22 17.52 10.32
C GLN A 590 0.07 18.24 11.03
N PHE A 591 -1.17 17.83 10.78
CA PHE A 591 -2.35 18.37 11.47
C PHE A 591 -2.28 18.14 12.98
N ARG A 592 -1.90 16.94 13.42
CA ARG A 592 -1.72 16.64 14.86
C ARG A 592 -0.58 17.45 15.47
N LEU A 593 0.55 17.55 14.78
CA LEU A 593 1.70 18.35 15.22
C LEU A 593 1.35 19.83 15.37
N LYS A 594 0.68 20.44 14.38
CA LYS A 594 0.29 21.85 14.41
C LYS A 594 -0.77 22.14 15.48
N ASN A 595 -1.71 21.23 15.70
CA ASN A 595 -2.65 21.35 16.82
C ASN A 595 -1.94 21.27 18.18
N ALA A 596 -1.00 20.34 18.33
CA ALA A 596 -0.21 20.21 19.54
C ALA A 596 0.67 21.45 19.78
N GLU A 597 1.29 21.99 18.73
CA GLU A 597 2.06 23.23 18.76
C GLU A 597 1.18 24.42 19.19
N LYS A 598 0.00 24.58 18.59
CA LYS A 598 -0.98 25.63 18.97
C LYS A 598 -1.37 25.52 20.44
N ALA A 599 -1.67 24.30 20.92
CA ALA A 599 -2.02 24.06 22.31
C ALA A 599 -0.84 24.32 23.28
N HIS A 600 0.37 23.89 22.91
CA HIS A 600 1.59 24.14 23.68
C HIS A 600 1.86 25.64 23.78
N ASN A 601 1.86 26.36 22.65
CA ASN A 601 2.11 27.80 22.61
C ASN A 601 1.08 28.59 23.44
N ALA A 602 -0.19 28.18 23.41
CA ALA A 602 -1.23 28.76 24.26
C ALA A 602 -0.99 28.52 25.77
N GLN A 603 -0.36 27.40 26.15
CA GLN A 603 0.07 27.15 27.53
C GLN A 603 1.32 27.96 27.89
N GLN A 604 2.31 28.03 27.00
CA GLN A 604 3.55 28.81 27.22
C GLN A 604 3.27 30.31 27.33
N ALA A 605 2.27 30.82 26.60
CA ALA A 605 1.86 32.23 26.69
C ALA A 605 1.37 32.64 28.09
N LYS A 606 0.94 31.67 28.92
CA LYS A 606 0.52 31.89 30.31
C LYS A 606 1.70 31.94 31.29
N LEU A 607 2.92 31.67 30.83
CA LEU A 607 4.13 31.64 31.64
C LEU A 607 4.98 32.91 31.38
N GLU A 608 5.78 33.25 32.40
CA GLU A 608 6.82 34.28 32.29
C GLU A 608 7.82 33.93 31.17
N PRO A 609 8.35 34.93 30.44
CA PRO A 609 9.19 34.69 29.26
C PRO A 609 10.39 33.77 29.47
N ASP A 610 11.03 33.85 30.64
CA ASP A 610 12.19 33.05 31.06
C ASP A 610 11.87 31.57 31.30
N LYS A 611 10.58 31.24 31.51
CA LYS A 611 10.10 29.87 31.76
C LYS A 611 9.49 29.21 30.53
N ARG A 612 9.40 29.94 29.41
CA ARG A 612 8.83 29.42 28.17
C ARG A 612 9.77 28.42 27.52
N LYS A 613 9.21 27.33 27.00
CA LYS A 613 9.94 26.31 26.24
C LYS A 613 9.39 26.23 24.83
N GLU A 614 10.27 26.03 23.86
CA GLU A 614 9.87 25.76 22.48
C GLU A 614 9.16 24.41 22.39
N PHE A 615 8.26 24.28 21.41
CA PHE A 615 7.59 23.03 21.13
C PHE A 615 8.58 22.04 20.50
N ASP A 616 8.74 20.86 21.12
CA ASP A 616 9.54 19.77 20.54
C ASP A 616 8.60 18.73 19.89
N PRO A 617 8.48 18.72 18.55
CA PRO A 617 7.60 17.80 17.85
C PRO A 617 8.02 16.33 18.01
N LYS A 618 9.33 16.05 18.12
CA LYS A 618 9.83 14.67 18.25
C LYS A 618 9.49 14.13 19.62
N ASN A 619 9.71 14.93 20.67
CA ASN A 619 9.37 14.53 22.02
C ASN A 619 7.86 14.40 22.22
N TRP A 620 7.06 15.31 21.63
CA TRP A 620 5.61 15.20 21.66
C TRP A 620 5.12 13.93 20.97
N LEU A 621 5.63 13.61 19.77
CA LEU A 621 5.29 12.37 19.07
C LEU A 621 5.65 11.14 19.89
N HIS A 622 6.82 11.13 20.52
CA HIS A 622 7.22 10.05 21.41
C HIS A 622 6.20 9.89 22.55
N HIS A 623 5.95 10.92 23.36
CA HIS A 623 5.07 10.81 24.53
C HIS A 623 3.59 10.63 24.22
N HIS A 624 3.08 11.29 23.17
CA HIS A 624 1.67 11.20 22.81
C HIS A 624 1.32 9.81 22.26
N SER A 625 2.23 9.22 21.49
CA SER A 625 2.02 7.91 20.88
C SER A 625 2.03 6.75 21.89
N TRP A 626 2.79 6.82 23.00
CA TRP A 626 2.81 5.75 24.03
C TRP A 626 1.46 5.57 24.76
N HIS A 627 0.58 6.57 24.74
CA HIS A 627 -0.70 6.54 25.46
C HIS A 627 -1.91 6.22 24.59
N HIS A 628 -1.75 6.20 23.26
CA HIS A 628 -2.81 5.92 22.31
C HIS A 628 -2.53 4.57 21.63
N TYR A 629 -3.51 3.66 21.66
CA TYR A 629 -3.46 2.33 21.03
C TYR A 629 -3.43 2.45 19.49
N GLU A 630 -2.44 3.12 18.94
CA GLU A 630 -2.29 3.42 17.51
C GLU A 630 -1.11 2.65 16.88
N TYR A 631 -0.30 2.02 17.72
CA TYR A 631 0.84 1.22 17.31
C TYR A 631 0.45 -0.17 16.81
N MET A 632 1.05 -0.55 15.68
CA MET A 632 0.97 -1.89 15.11
C MET A 632 2.37 -2.43 14.82
N PRO A 633 2.58 -3.76 14.80
CA PRO A 633 3.87 -4.36 14.54
C PRO A 633 4.32 -4.07 13.09
N ALA A 634 5.30 -3.20 12.94
CA ALA A 634 5.74 -2.66 11.65
C ALA A 634 6.34 -3.74 10.74
N SER A 635 6.89 -4.81 11.32
CA SER A 635 7.54 -5.88 10.55
C SER A 635 6.61 -6.54 9.54
N ARG A 636 5.30 -6.67 9.81
CA ARG A 636 4.35 -7.31 8.88
C ARG A 636 4.08 -6.41 7.69
N ILE A 637 3.83 -5.13 7.94
CA ILE A 637 3.57 -4.11 6.92
C ILE A 637 4.80 -3.96 6.01
N LYS A 638 5.97 -3.77 6.61
CA LYS A 638 7.24 -3.63 5.90
C LYS A 638 7.57 -4.86 5.05
N THR A 639 7.30 -6.06 5.56
CA THR A 639 7.49 -7.32 4.82
C THR A 639 6.53 -7.40 3.63
N ALA A 640 5.24 -7.12 3.83
CA ALA A 640 4.26 -7.11 2.74
C ALA A 640 4.61 -6.12 1.62
N MET A 641 5.04 -4.90 1.98
CA MET A 641 5.50 -3.89 1.01
C MET A 641 6.74 -4.34 0.23
N ALA A 642 7.74 -4.91 0.91
CA ALA A 642 8.94 -5.43 0.26
C ALA A 642 8.62 -6.58 -0.70
N MET A 643 7.72 -7.50 -0.29
CA MET A 643 7.25 -8.60 -1.11
C MET A 643 6.60 -8.11 -2.41
N MET A 644 5.74 -7.10 -2.34
CA MET A 644 5.09 -6.56 -3.53
C MET A 644 6.07 -5.98 -4.56
N PHE A 645 7.10 -5.26 -4.11
CA PHE A 645 8.14 -4.74 -5.00
C PHE A 645 8.98 -5.86 -5.63
N LEU A 646 9.40 -6.84 -4.83
CA LEU A 646 10.21 -7.96 -5.32
C LEU A 646 9.43 -8.85 -6.29
N ALA A 647 8.16 -9.15 -5.99
CA ALA A 647 7.31 -9.98 -6.83
C ALA A 647 7.03 -9.34 -8.21
N ASP A 648 6.97 -8.01 -8.29
CA ASP A 648 6.71 -7.30 -9.56
C ASP A 648 7.83 -7.48 -10.61
N GLY A 649 9.10 -7.60 -10.19
CA GLY A 649 10.23 -7.72 -11.13
C GLY A 649 10.95 -9.07 -11.10
N VAL A 650 10.53 -10.04 -10.29
CA VAL A 650 11.21 -11.36 -10.21
C VAL A 650 11.12 -12.15 -11.52
N ARG A 651 10.09 -11.91 -12.35
CA ARG A 651 10.02 -12.45 -13.71
C ARG A 651 10.95 -11.64 -14.62
N MET A 652 11.82 -12.34 -15.34
CA MET A 652 12.63 -11.76 -16.41
C MET A 652 11.74 -11.44 -17.63
N PRO A 653 12.19 -10.55 -18.55
CA PRO A 653 11.51 -10.34 -19.83
C PRO A 653 11.31 -11.67 -20.57
N ALA A 654 10.10 -11.88 -21.10
CA ALA A 654 9.79 -13.09 -21.87
C ALA A 654 10.44 -13.07 -23.27
N ALA A 655 10.84 -11.90 -23.77
CA ALA A 655 11.54 -11.75 -25.03
C ALA A 655 12.25 -10.40 -25.12
N GLY A 656 13.24 -10.30 -26.00
CA GLY A 656 13.83 -9.04 -26.45
C GLY A 656 13.63 -8.81 -27.94
N TYR A 657 13.78 -7.58 -28.43
CA TYR A 657 13.87 -7.33 -29.87
C TYR A 657 14.80 -6.16 -30.21
N VAL A 658 15.33 -6.17 -31.43
CA VAL A 658 16.09 -5.04 -31.98
C VAL A 658 15.16 -4.17 -32.83
N PRO A 659 14.91 -2.90 -32.48
CA PRO A 659 14.03 -2.03 -33.23
C PRO A 659 14.67 -1.64 -34.55
N LYS A 660 13.83 -1.32 -35.55
CA LYS A 660 14.29 -0.71 -36.80
C LYS A 660 14.89 0.67 -36.50
N PRO A 661 16.06 1.02 -37.06
CA PRO A 661 16.67 2.33 -36.86
C PRO A 661 15.71 3.47 -37.25
N GLY A 662 15.53 4.44 -36.36
CA GLY A 662 14.66 5.60 -36.59
C GLY A 662 13.16 5.31 -36.60
N ALA A 663 12.72 4.07 -36.35
CA ALA A 663 11.32 3.71 -36.25
C ALA A 663 10.81 3.79 -34.81
N THR A 664 9.48 3.87 -34.67
CA THR A 664 8.81 3.72 -33.38
C THR A 664 9.15 2.36 -32.77
N ARG A 665 9.48 2.34 -31.47
CA ARG A 665 9.76 1.13 -30.70
C ARG A 665 8.51 0.27 -30.58
N THR A 666 8.30 -0.59 -31.57
CA THR A 666 7.16 -1.50 -31.65
C THR A 666 7.69 -2.92 -31.78
N PRO A 667 7.20 -3.87 -30.96
CA PRO A 667 7.56 -5.27 -31.10
C PRO A 667 7.26 -5.79 -32.51
N PRO A 668 8.11 -6.65 -33.08
CA PRO A 668 7.83 -7.31 -34.35
C PRO A 668 6.49 -8.06 -34.34
N PRO A 669 5.81 -8.21 -35.50
CA PRO A 669 4.46 -8.77 -35.56
C PRO A 669 4.31 -10.16 -34.93
N VAL A 670 5.28 -11.07 -35.14
CA VAL A 670 5.21 -12.42 -34.55
C VAL A 670 5.42 -12.33 -33.04
N MET A 671 6.43 -11.58 -32.60
CA MET A 671 6.66 -11.33 -31.16
C MET A 671 5.42 -10.74 -30.47
N ALA A 672 4.78 -9.73 -31.05
CA ALA A 672 3.59 -9.10 -30.49
C ALA A 672 2.46 -10.14 -30.27
N LYS A 673 2.25 -11.04 -31.23
CA LYS A 673 1.27 -12.12 -31.10
C LYS A 673 1.68 -13.19 -30.08
N VAL A 674 2.97 -13.46 -29.93
CA VAL A 674 3.47 -14.36 -28.87
C VAL A 674 3.20 -13.76 -27.48
N LEU A 675 3.45 -12.46 -27.29
CA LEU A 675 3.13 -11.76 -26.03
C LEU A 675 1.61 -11.79 -25.75
N ASP A 676 0.77 -11.59 -26.76
CA ASP A 676 -0.69 -11.73 -26.65
C ASP A 676 -1.11 -13.14 -26.22
N LEU A 677 -0.43 -14.18 -26.72
CA LEU A 677 -0.68 -15.57 -26.34
C LEU A 677 -0.32 -15.83 -24.87
N PHE A 678 0.80 -15.32 -24.36
CA PHE A 678 1.12 -15.49 -22.93
C PHE A 678 0.06 -14.89 -22.03
N ARG A 679 -0.46 -13.71 -22.38
CA ARG A 679 -1.55 -13.08 -21.62
C ARG A 679 -2.86 -13.85 -21.73
N SER A 680 -3.28 -14.20 -22.94
CA SER A 680 -4.59 -14.78 -23.19
C SER A 680 -4.68 -16.27 -22.83
N ARG A 681 -3.65 -17.04 -23.15
CA ARG A 681 -3.58 -18.50 -22.96
C ARG A 681 -2.94 -18.87 -21.63
N ASP A 682 -1.74 -18.37 -21.34
CA ASP A 682 -0.99 -18.75 -20.13
C ASP A 682 -1.37 -17.89 -18.91
N LYS A 683 -2.18 -16.84 -19.09
CA LYS A 683 -2.65 -15.93 -18.02
C LYS A 683 -1.51 -15.22 -17.28
N VAL A 684 -0.39 -14.98 -17.97
CA VAL A 684 0.76 -14.25 -17.43
C VAL A 684 0.94 -12.96 -18.23
N ASP A 685 0.99 -11.83 -17.52
CA ASP A 685 1.37 -10.56 -18.13
C ASP A 685 2.90 -10.46 -18.15
N THR A 686 3.47 -10.60 -19.35
CA THR A 686 4.92 -10.65 -19.54
C THR A 686 5.47 -9.30 -19.97
N THR A 687 6.67 -8.99 -19.51
CA THR A 687 7.48 -7.87 -20.00
C THR A 687 8.36 -8.29 -21.16
N HIS A 688 8.89 -7.31 -21.89
CA HIS A 688 9.83 -7.52 -22.98
C HIS A 688 10.90 -6.43 -22.99
N MET A 689 12.01 -6.63 -23.70
CA MET A 689 13.12 -5.68 -23.70
C MET A 689 13.47 -5.18 -25.11
N VAL A 690 13.84 -3.90 -25.20
CA VAL A 690 14.38 -3.31 -26.44
C VAL A 690 15.90 -3.32 -26.40
N ILE A 691 16.50 -3.93 -27.43
CA ILE A 691 17.94 -3.98 -27.59
C ILE A 691 18.39 -2.76 -28.39
N THR A 692 19.21 -1.93 -27.76
CA THR A 692 19.69 -0.67 -28.34
C THR A 692 21.21 -0.70 -28.50
N THR A 693 21.79 0.39 -29.01
CA THR A 693 23.25 0.55 -29.10
C THR A 693 23.94 0.58 -27.73
N ASN A 694 23.19 0.80 -26.65
CA ASN A 694 23.71 0.78 -25.28
C ASN A 694 23.61 -0.61 -24.63
N SER A 695 22.93 -1.57 -25.28
CA SER A 695 22.79 -2.93 -24.77
C SER A 695 24.13 -3.66 -24.86
N THR A 696 24.43 -4.44 -23.82
CA THR A 696 25.59 -5.33 -23.74
C THR A 696 25.12 -6.78 -23.63
N ALA A 697 25.98 -7.76 -23.90
CA ALA A 697 25.63 -9.16 -23.68
C ALA A 697 25.17 -9.42 -22.24
N ALA A 698 25.79 -8.77 -21.25
CA ALA A 698 25.40 -8.84 -19.85
C ALA A 698 23.98 -8.29 -19.59
N SER A 699 23.55 -7.25 -20.32
CA SER A 699 22.17 -6.74 -20.22
C SER A 699 21.12 -7.68 -20.83
N LEU A 700 21.54 -8.64 -21.66
CA LEU A 700 20.68 -9.65 -22.27
C LEU A 700 20.62 -10.95 -21.44
N THR A 701 21.35 -11.03 -20.32
CA THR A 701 21.33 -12.18 -19.41
C THR A 701 19.91 -12.43 -18.91
N GLY A 702 19.43 -13.67 -19.05
CA GLY A 702 18.08 -14.08 -18.63
C GLY A 702 16.95 -13.72 -19.61
N VAL A 703 17.26 -13.13 -20.77
CA VAL A 703 16.31 -12.99 -21.88
C VAL A 703 16.28 -14.30 -22.67
N PRO A 704 15.14 -15.01 -22.75
CA PRO A 704 15.10 -16.36 -23.31
C PRO A 704 15.26 -16.35 -24.85
N VAL A 705 14.64 -15.39 -25.52
CA VAL A 705 14.65 -15.27 -26.98
C VAL A 705 14.74 -13.80 -27.40
N VAL A 706 15.55 -13.53 -28.43
CA VAL A 706 15.64 -12.22 -29.08
C VAL A 706 15.07 -12.27 -30.49
N PHE A 707 14.14 -11.36 -30.79
CA PHE A 707 13.55 -11.18 -32.11
C PHE A 707 14.33 -10.15 -32.93
N VAL A 708 14.65 -10.51 -34.16
CA VAL A 708 15.28 -9.63 -35.15
C VAL A 708 14.47 -9.67 -36.44
N THR A 709 14.56 -8.61 -37.24
CA THR A 709 13.87 -8.52 -38.53
C THR A 709 14.87 -8.28 -39.66
N GLN A 710 14.42 -8.36 -40.92
CA GLN A 710 15.27 -7.98 -42.06
C GLN A 710 15.78 -6.52 -41.98
N ASP A 711 15.08 -5.65 -41.24
CA ASP A 711 15.40 -4.23 -41.08
C ASP A 711 16.36 -3.96 -39.90
N THR A 712 16.80 -5.01 -39.19
CA THR A 712 17.77 -4.87 -38.10
C THR A 712 19.13 -4.43 -38.64
N ASP A 713 19.70 -3.38 -38.03
CA ASP A 713 21.01 -2.84 -38.43
C ASP A 713 22.17 -3.67 -37.87
N PHE A 714 22.42 -4.81 -38.50
CA PHE A 714 23.60 -5.64 -38.23
C PHE A 714 24.93 -4.96 -38.63
N GLY A 715 24.88 -3.81 -39.30
CA GLY A 715 26.06 -2.99 -39.59
C GLY A 715 26.56 -2.23 -38.36
N ASN A 716 25.70 -2.02 -37.36
CA ASN A 716 26.07 -1.37 -36.12
C ASN A 716 26.95 -2.29 -35.24
N PRO A 717 28.22 -1.92 -34.96
CA PRO A 717 29.13 -2.79 -34.22
C PRO A 717 28.67 -3.08 -32.79
N ALA A 718 27.96 -2.14 -32.14
CA ALA A 718 27.49 -2.31 -30.77
C ALA A 718 26.38 -3.36 -30.68
N ILE A 719 25.39 -3.28 -31.58
CA ILE A 719 24.28 -4.24 -31.66
C ILE A 719 24.84 -5.64 -32.00
N THR A 720 25.70 -5.73 -33.01
CA THR A 720 26.29 -7.00 -33.44
C THR A 720 27.15 -7.63 -32.33
N LYS A 721 27.92 -6.82 -31.58
CA LYS A 721 28.69 -7.29 -30.42
C LYS A 721 27.77 -7.81 -29.30
N ALA A 722 26.68 -7.12 -29.00
CA ALA A 722 25.72 -7.54 -27.98
C ALA A 722 25.02 -8.85 -28.35
N LEU A 723 24.54 -8.97 -29.59
CA LEU A 723 23.87 -10.17 -30.09
C LEU A 723 24.82 -11.37 -30.21
N ARG A 724 26.06 -11.15 -30.67
CA ARG A 724 27.07 -12.21 -30.69
C ARG A 724 27.36 -12.74 -29.29
N GLY A 725 27.66 -11.84 -28.34
CA GLY A 725 27.89 -12.25 -26.96
C GLY A 725 26.66 -12.92 -26.32
N TYR A 726 25.44 -12.55 -26.72
CA TYR A 726 24.22 -13.25 -26.31
C TYR A 726 24.15 -14.69 -26.86
N CYS A 727 24.44 -14.89 -28.14
CA CYS A 727 24.51 -16.22 -28.76
C CYS A 727 25.62 -17.09 -28.15
N ASP A 728 26.79 -16.51 -27.86
CA ASP A 728 27.93 -17.21 -27.26
C ASP A 728 27.58 -17.75 -25.86
N ASN A 729 26.73 -17.02 -25.13
CA ASN A 729 26.18 -17.43 -23.84
C ASN A 729 24.94 -18.34 -23.95
N GLY A 730 24.65 -18.87 -25.15
CA GLY A 730 23.57 -19.84 -25.37
C GLY A 730 22.18 -19.23 -25.54
N GLY A 731 22.09 -17.93 -25.83
CA GLY A 731 20.84 -17.24 -26.18
C GLY A 731 20.28 -17.68 -27.53
N THR A 732 18.97 -17.55 -27.71
CA THR A 732 18.25 -17.97 -28.92
C THR A 732 17.73 -16.75 -29.69
N ILE A 733 17.94 -16.69 -31.00
CA ILE A 733 17.41 -15.63 -31.87
C ILE A 733 16.31 -16.20 -32.77
N VAL A 734 15.22 -15.45 -32.91
CA VAL A 734 14.19 -15.65 -33.93
C VAL A 734 14.27 -14.53 -34.95
N ALA A 735 14.58 -14.87 -36.20
CA ALA A 735 14.64 -13.92 -37.30
C ALA A 735 13.33 -13.97 -38.10
N GLU A 736 12.52 -12.92 -37.95
CA GLU A 736 11.33 -12.66 -38.76
C GLU A 736 11.77 -12.07 -40.11
N ILE A 737 11.63 -12.84 -41.19
CA ILE A 737 12.05 -12.42 -42.52
C ILE A 737 10.79 -12.24 -43.36
N ALA A 738 10.51 -11.01 -43.80
CA ALA A 738 9.27 -10.70 -44.50
C ALA A 738 9.05 -11.55 -45.76
N THR A 739 10.12 -11.85 -46.52
CA THR A 739 10.03 -12.67 -47.74
C THR A 739 11.18 -13.68 -47.86
N SER A 740 10.93 -14.84 -48.48
CA SER A 740 11.94 -15.88 -48.69
C SER A 740 13.11 -15.39 -49.54
N ALA A 741 12.86 -14.44 -50.45
CA ALA A 741 13.88 -13.79 -51.26
C ALA A 741 14.93 -13.02 -50.43
N GLN A 742 14.55 -12.52 -49.25
CA GLN A 742 15.44 -11.79 -48.36
C GLN A 742 16.32 -12.71 -47.50
N VAL A 743 16.03 -14.02 -47.44
CA VAL A 743 16.82 -14.98 -46.66
C VAL A 743 18.29 -14.95 -47.10
N THR A 744 18.56 -14.89 -48.41
CA THR A 744 19.93 -14.89 -48.95
C THR A 744 20.76 -13.68 -48.51
N SER A 745 20.15 -12.52 -48.26
CA SER A 745 20.87 -11.30 -47.84
C SER A 745 21.00 -11.18 -46.32
N VAL A 746 20.05 -11.74 -45.56
CA VAL A 746 20.03 -11.68 -44.09
C VAL A 746 20.83 -12.84 -43.47
N GLN A 747 20.79 -14.04 -44.06
CA GLN A 747 21.44 -15.24 -43.54
C GLN A 747 22.94 -15.06 -43.26
N PRO A 748 23.77 -14.48 -44.14
CA PRO A 748 25.19 -14.29 -43.84
C PRO A 748 25.43 -13.38 -42.62
N LYS A 749 24.58 -12.37 -42.43
CA LYS A 749 24.65 -11.46 -41.29
C LYS A 749 24.31 -12.18 -39.99
N LEU A 750 23.23 -12.97 -39.99
CA LEU A 750 22.86 -13.80 -38.84
C LEU A 750 23.91 -14.88 -38.54
N GLN A 751 24.47 -15.50 -39.57
CA GLN A 751 25.51 -16.51 -39.42
C GLN A 751 26.77 -15.93 -38.77
N SER A 752 27.09 -14.67 -39.04
CA SER A 752 28.21 -13.97 -38.40
C SER A 752 28.00 -13.69 -36.89
N LEU A 753 26.78 -13.86 -36.36
CA LEU A 753 26.50 -13.73 -34.92
C LEU A 753 26.86 -14.99 -34.14
N VAL A 754 27.00 -16.13 -34.80
CA VAL A 754 27.22 -17.43 -34.16
C VAL A 754 28.60 -17.93 -34.53
N GLU A 755 29.49 -18.08 -33.54
CA GLU A 755 30.83 -18.61 -33.78
C GLU A 755 30.78 -20.02 -34.38
N GLY A 756 31.43 -20.21 -35.53
CA GLY A 756 31.39 -21.47 -36.28
C GLY A 756 30.02 -21.84 -36.85
N GLY A 757 29.09 -20.87 -36.95
CA GLY A 757 27.70 -21.09 -37.33
C GLY A 757 27.52 -21.82 -38.65
N LYS A 758 26.70 -22.89 -38.65
CA LYS A 758 26.33 -23.65 -39.85
C LYS A 758 24.82 -23.64 -40.04
N VAL A 759 24.38 -23.40 -41.28
CA VAL A 759 22.97 -23.48 -41.64
C VAL A 759 22.55 -24.95 -41.73
N MET A 760 21.45 -25.31 -41.08
CA MET A 760 20.88 -26.64 -41.12
C MET A 760 19.35 -26.58 -41.09
N PRO A 761 18.65 -27.57 -41.66
CA PRO A 761 17.21 -27.71 -41.47
C PRO A 761 16.92 -28.01 -39.99
N VAL A 762 15.83 -27.44 -39.46
CA VAL A 762 15.32 -27.78 -38.12
C VAL A 762 14.61 -29.13 -38.24
N PRO A 763 15.03 -30.17 -37.48
CA PRO A 763 14.43 -31.48 -37.61
C PRO A 763 13.05 -31.52 -36.95
N ASP A 764 12.16 -32.39 -37.44
CA ASP A 764 10.78 -32.48 -36.95
C ASP A 764 10.69 -32.90 -35.47
N ASP A 765 11.72 -33.58 -34.94
CA ASP A 765 11.84 -34.01 -33.54
C ASP A 765 12.54 -32.98 -32.64
N ALA A 766 12.84 -31.77 -33.15
CA ALA A 766 13.39 -30.69 -32.34
C ALA A 766 12.51 -30.42 -31.11
N PRO A 767 13.10 -30.12 -29.93
CA PRO A 767 12.36 -29.88 -28.70
C PRO A 767 11.23 -28.83 -28.85
N CYS A 768 11.50 -27.77 -29.60
CA CYS A 768 10.54 -26.69 -29.88
C CYS A 768 9.30 -27.11 -30.67
N PHE A 769 9.31 -28.32 -31.26
CA PHE A 769 8.19 -28.90 -31.97
C PHE A 769 7.48 -30.02 -31.20
N ALA A 770 7.92 -30.38 -29.99
CA ALA A 770 7.29 -31.43 -29.20
C ALA A 770 5.81 -31.15 -28.92
N ASN A 771 5.45 -29.88 -28.67
CA ASN A 771 4.10 -29.42 -28.38
C ASN A 771 3.44 -28.65 -29.55
N PHE A 772 3.96 -28.84 -30.77
CA PHE A 772 3.40 -28.19 -31.96
C PHE A 772 2.11 -28.88 -32.41
N VAL A 773 1.09 -28.10 -32.79
CA VAL A 773 -0.23 -28.61 -33.19
C VAL A 773 -0.42 -28.39 -34.68
N GLY A 774 -0.61 -29.48 -35.43
CA GLY A 774 -0.77 -29.45 -36.88
C GLY A 774 0.54 -29.70 -37.64
N PRO A 775 0.57 -29.45 -38.97
CA PRO A 775 1.75 -29.67 -39.79
C PRO A 775 2.91 -28.76 -39.39
N LYS A 776 4.07 -29.36 -39.06
CA LYS A 776 5.27 -28.63 -38.66
C LYS A 776 5.85 -27.85 -39.85
N PRO A 777 6.22 -26.56 -39.66
CA PRO A 777 6.79 -25.77 -40.74
C PRO A 777 8.23 -26.22 -41.02
N LYS A 778 8.61 -26.28 -42.31
CA LYS A 778 10.00 -26.53 -42.71
C LYS A 778 10.82 -25.26 -42.50
N LEU A 779 11.68 -25.28 -41.47
CA LEU A 779 12.51 -24.15 -41.06
C LEU A 779 14.00 -24.45 -41.27
N ASN A 780 14.77 -23.40 -41.50
CA ASN A 780 16.22 -23.45 -41.40
C ASN A 780 16.66 -22.72 -40.13
N ALA A 781 17.72 -23.22 -39.51
CA ALA A 781 18.38 -22.57 -38.39
C ALA A 781 19.90 -22.49 -38.59
N ILE A 782 20.55 -21.60 -37.85
CA ILE A 782 22.01 -21.56 -37.72
C ILE A 782 22.36 -22.22 -36.40
N ALA A 783 23.08 -23.32 -36.45
CA ALA A 783 23.58 -24.02 -35.27
C ALA A 783 24.99 -23.57 -34.91
N ASN A 784 25.27 -23.50 -33.60
CA ASN A 784 26.60 -23.19 -33.10
C ASN A 784 27.58 -24.37 -33.27
N GLY A 785 28.84 -24.17 -32.90
CA GLY A 785 29.88 -25.22 -32.97
C GLY A 785 29.57 -26.51 -32.21
N LYS A 786 28.57 -26.52 -31.31
CA LYS A 786 28.08 -27.70 -30.57
C LYS A 786 26.85 -28.36 -31.23
N GLY A 787 26.41 -27.87 -32.39
CA GLY A 787 25.24 -28.39 -33.11
C GLY A 787 23.88 -27.95 -32.54
N ARG A 788 23.85 -27.06 -31.54
CA ARG A 788 22.60 -26.51 -31.00
C ARG A 788 22.08 -25.41 -31.95
N PRO A 789 20.82 -25.46 -32.42
CA PRO A 789 20.20 -24.36 -33.14
C PRO A 789 20.16 -23.09 -32.28
N THR A 790 20.76 -22.01 -32.77
CA THR A 790 20.90 -20.73 -32.06
C THR A 790 20.09 -19.62 -32.72
N VAL A 791 19.98 -19.62 -34.05
CA VAL A 791 19.17 -18.66 -34.80
C VAL A 791 18.14 -19.41 -35.64
N TYR A 792 16.85 -19.15 -35.44
CA TYR A 792 15.75 -19.71 -36.25
C TYR A 792 15.30 -18.69 -37.28
N MET A 793 15.25 -19.07 -38.56
CA MET A 793 14.84 -18.17 -39.65
C MET A 793 13.41 -18.50 -40.10
N ILE A 794 12.49 -17.54 -39.96
CA ILE A 794 11.08 -17.70 -40.30
C ILE A 794 10.72 -16.77 -41.47
N PRO A 795 10.70 -17.28 -42.72
CA PRO A 795 10.20 -16.53 -43.89
C PRO A 795 8.66 -16.46 -43.85
N LEU A 796 8.11 -15.26 -43.66
CA LEU A 796 6.68 -15.02 -43.39
C LEU A 796 5.78 -15.13 -44.63
N ASP A 797 6.34 -15.13 -45.83
CA ASP A 797 5.62 -15.36 -47.09
C ASP A 797 5.47 -16.85 -47.44
N VAL A 798 6.38 -17.69 -46.93
CA VAL A 798 6.36 -19.15 -47.13
C VAL A 798 5.68 -19.86 -45.95
N ILE A 799 5.85 -19.34 -44.74
CA ILE A 799 5.29 -19.91 -43.52
C ILE A 799 4.08 -19.09 -43.12
N ALA A 800 2.91 -19.73 -43.14
CA ALA A 800 1.68 -19.10 -42.71
C ALA A 800 1.80 -18.55 -41.27
N ALA A 801 1.07 -17.45 -41.00
CA ALA A 801 1.18 -16.72 -39.74
C ALA A 801 0.96 -17.60 -38.49
N SER A 802 -0.02 -18.51 -38.51
CA SER A 802 -0.32 -19.37 -37.36
C SER A 802 0.84 -20.32 -37.02
N PRO A 803 1.40 -21.11 -37.96
CA PRO A 803 2.63 -21.88 -37.72
C PRO A 803 3.83 -21.05 -37.24
N ALA A 804 4.04 -19.85 -37.81
CA ALA A 804 5.12 -18.96 -37.40
C ALA A 804 4.98 -18.51 -35.93
N ILE A 805 3.78 -18.05 -35.55
CA ILE A 805 3.45 -17.63 -34.18
C ILE A 805 3.59 -18.80 -33.21
N GLN A 806 3.07 -19.98 -33.56
CA GLN A 806 3.16 -21.15 -32.69
C GLN A 806 4.61 -21.59 -32.48
N THR A 807 5.44 -21.54 -33.53
CA THR A 807 6.87 -21.87 -33.43
C THR A 807 7.58 -20.90 -32.49
N ALA A 808 7.40 -19.59 -32.68
CA ALA A 808 8.01 -18.57 -31.84
C ALA A 808 7.53 -18.66 -30.38
N TYR A 809 6.24 -18.94 -30.17
CA TYR A 809 5.66 -19.19 -28.85
C TYR A 809 6.35 -20.36 -28.14
N LEU A 810 6.47 -21.51 -28.80
CA LEU A 810 7.12 -22.70 -28.23
C LEU A 810 8.62 -22.48 -27.99
N LEU A 811 9.31 -21.79 -28.90
CA LEU A 811 10.72 -21.42 -28.71
C LEU A 811 10.92 -20.58 -27.44
N VAL A 812 10.05 -19.61 -27.18
CA VAL A 812 10.13 -18.85 -25.93
C VAL A 812 9.85 -19.75 -24.73
N LYS A 813 8.81 -20.60 -24.79
CA LYS A 813 8.48 -21.52 -23.67
C LYS A 813 9.59 -22.50 -23.33
N ASP A 814 10.30 -22.99 -24.33
CA ASP A 814 11.42 -23.93 -24.15
C ASP A 814 12.69 -23.27 -23.61
N ASN A 815 12.82 -21.95 -23.74
CA ASN A 815 14.02 -21.20 -23.32
C ASN A 815 13.82 -20.39 -22.03
N VAL A 816 12.61 -20.37 -21.44
CA VAL A 816 12.40 -19.82 -20.10
C VAL A 816 12.63 -20.88 -19.02
N VAL A 817 12.94 -20.43 -17.80
CA VAL A 817 13.09 -21.31 -16.64
C VAL A 817 11.78 -22.03 -16.32
N SER A 818 11.88 -23.24 -15.74
CA SER A 818 10.72 -23.99 -15.28
C SER A 818 9.86 -23.14 -14.33
N GLY A 819 8.54 -23.25 -14.51
CA GLY A 819 7.55 -22.48 -13.76
C GLY A 819 7.44 -21.00 -14.11
N PHE A 820 8.19 -20.48 -15.11
CA PHE A 820 8.09 -19.07 -15.55
C PHE A 820 6.67 -18.64 -15.89
N PHE A 821 5.80 -19.56 -16.32
CA PHE A 821 4.40 -19.27 -16.61
C PHE A 821 3.43 -19.66 -15.48
N ASP A 822 3.93 -20.17 -14.36
CA ASP A 822 3.08 -20.56 -13.25
C ASP A 822 2.60 -19.32 -12.50
N ALA A 823 1.37 -19.33 -12.00
CA ALA A 823 0.82 -18.22 -11.23
C ALA A 823 1.59 -17.98 -9.91
N ASP A 824 2.24 -19.01 -9.40
CA ASP A 824 3.00 -19.05 -8.15
C ASP A 824 4.52 -18.88 -8.35
N TYR A 825 4.99 -18.53 -9.56
CA TYR A 825 6.42 -18.38 -9.88
C TYR A 825 7.25 -17.57 -8.87
N ALA A 826 6.65 -16.52 -8.30
CA ALA A 826 7.32 -15.64 -7.36
C ALA A 826 7.67 -16.32 -6.02
N TRP A 827 7.01 -17.43 -5.65
CA TRP A 827 7.24 -18.11 -4.36
C TRP A 827 7.31 -19.63 -4.40
N LYS A 828 6.78 -20.31 -5.44
CA LYS A 828 6.75 -21.78 -5.46
C LYS A 828 8.17 -22.31 -5.62
N LEU A 829 8.72 -22.70 -4.48
CA LEU A 829 9.90 -23.51 -4.30
C LEU A 829 9.38 -24.69 -3.47
N GLU A 830 9.66 -25.92 -3.91
CA GLU A 830 9.22 -27.11 -3.18
C GLU A 830 9.73 -27.06 -1.73
N ASP A 831 9.01 -27.72 -0.81
CA ASP A 831 9.19 -27.63 0.65
C ASP A 831 10.69 -27.59 1.05
N GLN A 832 11.06 -26.55 1.81
CA GLN A 832 12.41 -26.26 2.35
C GLN A 832 13.47 -25.71 1.38
N GLU A 833 13.26 -25.68 0.06
CA GLU A 833 14.28 -25.15 -0.86
C GLU A 833 14.44 -23.62 -0.79
N GLY A 834 13.39 -22.86 -0.47
CA GLY A 834 13.47 -21.38 -0.52
C GLY A 834 14.47 -20.75 0.46
N ALA A 835 14.52 -21.26 1.68
CA ALA A 835 15.54 -20.84 2.65
C ALA A 835 16.94 -21.28 2.20
N ALA A 836 17.08 -22.51 1.70
CA ALA A 836 18.34 -23.04 1.21
C ALA A 836 18.88 -22.27 -0.01
N MET A 837 18.03 -21.94 -0.99
CA MET A 837 18.35 -21.11 -2.15
C MET A 837 18.85 -19.74 -1.71
N ARG A 838 18.17 -19.08 -0.78
CA ARG A 838 18.62 -17.80 -0.25
C ARG A 838 19.96 -17.92 0.48
N ILE A 839 20.12 -18.95 1.33
CA ILE A 839 21.36 -19.21 2.08
C ILE A 839 22.52 -19.51 1.13
N ARG A 840 22.28 -20.12 -0.03
CA ARG A 840 23.30 -20.37 -1.05
C ARG A 840 23.61 -19.13 -1.89
N ALA A 841 22.59 -18.50 -2.46
CA ALA A 841 22.74 -17.45 -3.45
C ALA A 841 23.23 -16.13 -2.84
N LEU A 842 22.72 -15.74 -1.66
CA LEU A 842 23.05 -14.44 -1.09
C LEU A 842 24.52 -14.31 -0.65
N PRO A 843 25.15 -15.29 0.02
CA PRO A 843 26.58 -15.22 0.31
C PRO A 843 27.44 -15.17 -0.95
N GLN A 844 27.08 -15.92 -2.00
CA GLN A 844 27.78 -15.89 -3.28
C GLN A 844 27.67 -14.50 -3.93
N LEU A 845 26.48 -13.90 -3.98
CA LEU A 845 26.28 -12.53 -4.47
C LEU A 845 27.12 -11.51 -3.69
N LYS A 846 27.18 -11.65 -2.36
CA LYS A 846 28.00 -10.77 -1.51
C LYS A 846 29.49 -10.97 -1.75
N ALA A 847 29.94 -12.19 -2.00
CA ALA A 847 31.33 -12.51 -2.32
C ALA A 847 31.74 -11.96 -3.69
N GLU A 848 30.91 -12.14 -4.72
CA GLU A 848 31.14 -11.58 -6.06
C GLU A 848 31.21 -10.04 -6.03
N ALA A 849 30.28 -9.41 -5.31
CA ALA A 849 30.28 -7.97 -5.09
C ALA A 849 31.53 -7.45 -4.35
N ALA A 850 32.11 -8.25 -3.44
CA ALA A 850 33.34 -7.90 -2.73
C ALA A 850 34.58 -8.05 -3.63
N LEU A 851 34.62 -9.06 -4.50
CA LEU A 851 35.72 -9.31 -5.45
C LEU A 851 35.79 -8.24 -6.55
N SER A 852 34.64 -7.74 -7.02
CA SER A 852 34.62 -6.62 -7.98
C SER A 852 35.31 -5.36 -7.43
N LYS A 853 35.31 -5.17 -6.10
CA LYS A 853 35.99 -4.03 -5.45
C LYS A 853 37.50 -4.19 -5.33
N THR A 854 38.02 -5.41 -5.26
CA THR A 854 39.46 -5.68 -5.12
C THR A 854 40.18 -5.83 -6.46
N GLY A 855 39.46 -6.03 -7.57
CA GLY A 855 40.00 -6.13 -8.93
C GLY A 855 40.33 -4.80 -9.62
N ALA A 856 39.98 -3.65 -9.04
CA ALA A 856 40.20 -2.33 -9.64
C ALA A 856 41.61 -1.77 -9.42
N ASN A 857 42.64 -2.54 -9.77
CA ASN A 857 43.93 -1.98 -10.20
C ASN A 857 43.93 -1.93 -11.74
N VAL A 858 43.06 -1.09 -12.28
CA VAL A 858 43.04 -0.77 -13.71
C VAL A 858 43.64 0.63 -13.85
N VAL A 859 44.77 0.69 -14.56
CA VAL A 859 45.44 1.90 -15.03
C VAL A 859 44.37 2.88 -15.55
N PRO A 860 44.42 4.18 -15.19
CA PRO A 860 43.41 5.13 -15.63
C PRO A 860 43.49 5.28 -17.14
N VAL A 861 42.55 4.66 -17.85
CA VAL A 861 42.26 5.01 -19.24
C VAL A 861 41.41 6.27 -19.18
N THR A 862 42.06 7.41 -19.43
CA THR A 862 41.39 8.66 -19.77
C THR A 862 40.70 8.49 -21.13
N ASP A 863 39.45 8.01 -21.15
CA ASP A 863 38.50 8.35 -22.20
C ASP A 863 37.03 8.14 -21.80
N SER A 864 36.37 9.28 -21.57
CA SER A 864 34.96 9.60 -21.83
C SER A 864 33.79 8.86 -21.12
N THR A 865 33.05 9.65 -20.32
CA THR A 865 31.57 9.67 -20.18
C THR A 865 30.82 8.71 -19.25
N VAL A 866 31.39 8.28 -18.12
CA VAL A 866 30.55 7.85 -16.98
C VAL A 866 30.48 8.98 -15.97
N LYS A 867 29.45 9.83 -16.08
CA LYS A 867 29.12 10.77 -15.01
C LYS A 867 28.71 9.96 -13.79
N THR A 868 29.38 10.17 -12.67
CA THR A 868 28.87 9.83 -11.34
C THR A 868 27.66 10.72 -11.08
N ASP A 869 26.46 10.22 -11.44
CA ASP A 869 25.19 10.90 -11.19
C ASP A 869 24.86 10.88 -9.69
N THR A 870 25.37 11.88 -8.98
CA THR A 870 24.83 12.25 -7.67
C THR A 870 23.61 13.13 -7.90
N GLY A 871 22.43 12.51 -8.06
CA GLY A 871 21.16 13.22 -8.07
C GLY A 871 20.98 13.99 -6.74
N THR A 872 21.19 15.30 -6.78
CA THR A 872 20.97 16.17 -5.61
C THR A 872 19.54 16.68 -5.67
N ILE A 873 18.78 16.51 -4.59
CA ILE A 873 17.53 17.27 -4.41
C ILE A 873 17.93 18.76 -4.39
N ALA A 874 17.48 19.53 -5.37
CA ALA A 874 17.68 20.98 -5.34
C ALA A 874 16.97 21.55 -4.10
N PRO A 875 17.62 22.41 -3.29
CA PRO A 875 16.95 23.07 -2.19
C PRO A 875 15.76 23.86 -2.73
N ALA A 876 14.60 23.71 -2.09
CA ALA A 876 13.36 24.36 -2.49
C ALA A 876 13.57 25.88 -2.57
N ALA A 877 13.14 26.50 -3.67
CA ALA A 877 12.86 27.93 -3.65
C ALA A 877 11.71 28.15 -2.66
N THR A 878 11.96 28.93 -1.61
CA THR A 878 11.07 29.17 -0.45
C THR A 878 9.83 29.98 -0.77
N THR A 879 9.39 30.04 -2.03
CA THR A 879 8.20 30.79 -2.41
C THR A 879 7.04 29.82 -2.56
N PRO A 880 6.06 29.80 -1.64
CA PRO A 880 4.83 29.04 -1.86
C PRO A 880 4.18 29.59 -3.13
N VAL A 881 4.04 28.75 -4.14
CA VAL A 881 3.22 29.09 -5.31
C VAL A 881 1.78 29.12 -4.80
N ALA A 882 1.21 30.32 -4.68
CA ALA A 882 -0.19 30.49 -4.35
C ALA A 882 -1.04 29.68 -5.34
N PRO A 883 -2.09 28.98 -4.88
CA PRO A 883 -2.96 28.24 -5.78
C PRO A 883 -3.53 29.21 -6.81
N VAL A 884 -3.33 28.89 -8.09
CA VAL A 884 -4.00 29.64 -9.16
C VAL A 884 -5.50 29.39 -8.97
N GLU A 885 -6.23 30.42 -8.55
CA GLU A 885 -7.69 30.44 -8.56
C GLU A 885 -8.18 30.30 -10.01
N THR A 886 -8.28 29.06 -10.48
CA THR A 886 -9.11 28.74 -11.63
C THR A 886 -10.51 28.48 -11.08
N GLY A 887 -11.46 29.35 -11.41
CA GLY A 887 -12.88 29.16 -11.09
C GLY A 887 -13.39 27.80 -11.57
N PRO A 888 -14.56 27.34 -11.09
CA PRO A 888 -15.03 25.97 -11.29
C PRO A 888 -15.12 25.65 -12.78
N LYS A 889 -14.17 24.86 -13.28
CA LYS A 889 -14.28 24.22 -14.59
C LYS A 889 -15.30 23.08 -14.45
N SER A 890 -16.27 23.08 -15.37
CA SER A 890 -17.23 21.99 -15.57
C SER A 890 -16.52 20.63 -15.57
N ASP A 891 -17.15 19.61 -15.00
CA ASP A 891 -16.61 18.26 -14.88
C ASP A 891 -16.05 17.76 -16.22
N GLU A 892 -14.72 17.67 -16.30
CA GLU A 892 -14.03 17.12 -17.45
C GLU A 892 -14.21 15.60 -17.43
N VAL A 893 -14.84 15.05 -18.48
CA VAL A 893 -15.03 13.60 -18.68
C VAL A 893 -14.05 13.14 -19.77
N TRP A 894 -13.38 12.00 -19.56
CA TRP A 894 -12.39 11.39 -20.47
C TRP A 894 -12.96 10.29 -21.36
#